data_AF-A0A9W5Y9E3-F1
#
_entry.id   AF-A0A9W5Y9E3-F1
#
_cell.length_a   1.000
_cell.length_b   1.000
_cell.length_c   1.000
_cell.angle_alpha   90.00
_cell.angle_beta   90.00
_cell.angle_gamma   90.00
#
_symmetry.space_group_name_H-M   'P 1'
#
loop_
_entity.id
_entity.type
_entity.pdbx_description
1 polymer ?
#
loop_
_entity_poly.entity_id
_entity_poly.type
_entity_poly.pdbx_seq_one_letter_code
_entity_poly.pdbx_strand_id
1 'polypeptide(L)'
;MFKKNLEKCLLLMLLIICVTASIPTIAVSASSIAISVDANDVQHKISPYLFGVNHRVGNAGYRTWDTSGKGNGELYEPVVNSTKYIGTSVVRWTGGSINNTVRWQDGIGDWKTRGPWISPFGENKPYNSSYGITEHMKFVESLGNDATSIMVVPVLMVNEQEAADYVEYMNSSNDGSNPNGGIDWASKRAEDGHEEPYAIEYWELGNEQFGNWTYRWTDEAEKYANGGEETYTPGQIVGSNKKMGYAVKYYDWSDHESDGTADQEWYTVVNPIKEGSETVKVGLTTWIRVNDLANAGIGNYYEFDYDTGNITFGDGVNGNIPKSGETITVGYTVVKPGANALAAAMKAVDPNIKICFGEFAGNYMGDNIDAYVKHPYKHISKILKGKTFYYDILNKAKYTKTNEYGKEPVLSEWGIFDQNVKGPSGYEGHILKSLTASLFNSKFLFSLIENGSVKYALRHMLNTSDSDDTQNTSYSPDNGLIAPVEEGTYVNANALPFKMFRERLSENYITTTINGSPSALIGKVQLVEAVSAVNNDKTVLDIIVNNYDASDDYSVNINLDNFDPYTQAEVWTLNGSSIYTYNDSKYYDRVKITGKTIDNASSNFNYIFPAHSMTAIRFHKDEGGLPSSPVMPEKAPKPFTDFIDTFNGDTVEVKPPSFNVTNDGDCKATIQEIPTIADKSVQLSDNGLGNTDIIRNFTPIFGEFSINTKVMTSDSMKTVFYNMRDDCGTQGPTLKYEFNCLKYRDSNGNWNDICSIVSNTWYNIHLDVNISNNTYDVLVNNELKVQKAEFYNNIDHIKSVRFTTHGPDKDYSFFLSELETICNNDNVVPPIIPAVYKIEHKSTGKILQSNNNNVDMTDPITDTDQVKWEKLEYDATRFHLNNIGNDSTIKRLHSSSDIDWDVNLVEDIWSGANVQWKLIDAGEGWSRIQHISSGMWLHYNGTDSVNLVNSNNTGDNTKWRFIRQ
;
A
#
# COMPACT_ATOMS: atom_id res chain seq x y z
N MET A 1 38.01 -44.75 -54.02
CA MET A 1 36.81 -44.01 -53.56
C MET A 1 37.09 -43.06 -52.40
N PHE A 2 37.99 -43.37 -51.46
CA PHE A 2 38.34 -42.47 -50.33
C PHE A 2 39.05 -41.15 -50.70
N LYS A 3 39.93 -41.13 -51.71
CA LYS A 3 40.64 -39.89 -52.11
C LYS A 3 39.72 -38.81 -52.74
N LYS A 4 38.72 -39.20 -53.53
CA LYS A 4 37.82 -38.24 -54.21
C LYS A 4 36.83 -37.54 -53.27
N ASN A 5 36.53 -38.11 -52.10
CA ASN A 5 35.67 -37.47 -51.10
C ASN A 5 36.47 -36.53 -50.19
N LEU A 6 37.75 -36.82 -49.93
CA LEU A 6 38.60 -35.95 -49.12
C LEU A 6 38.93 -34.64 -49.85
N GLU A 7 39.20 -34.69 -51.17
CA GLU A 7 39.41 -33.48 -51.98
C GLU A 7 38.16 -32.60 -52.09
N LYS A 8 36.96 -33.20 -52.15
CA LYS A 8 35.70 -32.45 -52.13
C LYS A 8 35.41 -31.81 -50.78
N CYS A 9 35.71 -32.48 -49.67
CA CYS A 9 35.57 -31.88 -48.34
C CYS A 9 36.59 -30.77 -48.07
N LEU A 10 37.83 -30.90 -48.55
CA LEU A 10 38.84 -29.85 -48.45
C LEU A 10 38.51 -28.63 -49.33
N LEU A 11 38.00 -28.83 -50.55
CA LEU A 11 37.53 -27.70 -51.37
C LEU A 11 36.31 -27.00 -50.75
N LEU A 12 35.39 -27.74 -50.12
CA LEU A 12 34.24 -27.13 -49.44
C LEU A 12 34.67 -26.36 -48.18
N MET A 13 35.64 -26.86 -47.42
CA MET A 13 36.22 -26.14 -46.27
C MET A 13 37.00 -24.90 -46.69
N LEU A 14 37.78 -24.95 -47.78
CA LEU A 14 38.50 -23.78 -48.30
C LEU A 14 37.56 -22.72 -48.90
N LEU A 15 36.44 -23.12 -49.50
CA LEU A 15 35.43 -22.18 -49.99
C LEU A 15 34.67 -21.49 -48.83
N ILE A 16 34.42 -22.21 -47.72
CA ILE A 16 33.79 -21.63 -46.51
C ILE A 16 34.76 -20.69 -45.79
N ILE A 17 36.07 -21.00 -45.76
CA ILE A 17 37.08 -20.13 -45.14
C ILE A 17 37.35 -18.87 -45.99
N CYS A 18 37.20 -18.92 -47.32
CA CYS A 18 37.37 -17.73 -48.17
C CYS A 18 36.15 -16.78 -48.17
N VAL A 19 34.96 -17.26 -47.79
CA VAL A 19 33.74 -16.40 -47.71
C VAL A 19 33.58 -15.72 -46.35
N THR A 20 34.29 -16.17 -45.30
CA THR A 20 34.27 -15.52 -43.97
C THR A 20 35.30 -14.41 -43.79
N ALA A 21 36.20 -14.18 -44.75
CA ALA A 21 37.28 -13.19 -44.64
C ALA A 21 36.99 -11.84 -45.31
N SER A 22 35.76 -11.57 -45.74
CA SER A 22 35.40 -10.28 -46.38
C SER A 22 33.93 -9.89 -46.18
N ILE A 23 33.40 -10.10 -44.98
CA ILE A 23 32.20 -9.34 -44.57
C ILE A 23 32.76 -8.01 -44.04
N PRO A 24 32.52 -6.86 -44.70
CA PRO A 24 32.81 -5.59 -44.05
C PRO A 24 32.03 -5.62 -42.74
N THR A 25 32.72 -5.45 -41.62
CA THR A 25 32.09 -5.05 -40.37
C THR A 25 31.33 -3.77 -40.68
N ILE A 26 30.04 -3.90 -40.98
CA ILE A 26 29.11 -2.81 -40.84
C ILE A 26 29.15 -2.56 -39.34
N ALA A 27 29.92 -1.55 -38.93
CA ALA A 27 29.69 -0.92 -37.67
C ALA A 27 28.23 -0.48 -37.71
N VAL A 28 27.34 -1.27 -37.11
CA VAL A 28 26.04 -0.78 -36.71
C VAL A 28 26.40 0.31 -35.72
N SER A 29 26.33 1.57 -36.14
CA SER A 29 26.31 2.65 -35.16
C SER A 29 25.16 2.30 -34.24
N ALA A 30 25.43 2.00 -32.97
CA ALA A 30 24.38 1.99 -31.98
C ALA A 30 23.71 3.36 -32.11
N SER A 31 22.45 3.39 -32.58
CA SER A 31 21.72 4.64 -32.66
C SER A 31 21.65 5.18 -31.24
N SER A 32 22.25 6.33 -30.98
CA SER A 32 22.13 7.00 -29.70
C SER A 32 20.65 7.24 -29.40
N ILE A 33 20.20 6.86 -28.20
CA ILE A 33 18.83 7.13 -27.77
C ILE A 33 18.70 8.65 -27.58
N ALA A 34 17.67 9.24 -28.14
CA ALA A 34 17.41 10.67 -28.02
C ALA A 34 15.96 10.96 -27.65
N ILE A 35 15.75 11.83 -26.66
CA ILE A 35 14.46 12.43 -26.31
C ILE A 35 14.49 13.87 -26.77
N SER A 36 13.50 14.30 -27.55
CA SER A 36 13.37 15.67 -28.03
C SER A 36 12.00 16.21 -27.67
N VAL A 37 11.97 17.42 -27.11
CA VAL A 37 10.75 18.10 -26.65
C VAL A 37 10.71 19.51 -27.22
N ASP A 38 9.54 19.97 -27.65
CA ASP A 38 9.32 21.37 -28.05
C ASP A 38 8.41 22.06 -27.02
N ALA A 39 8.96 23.00 -26.25
CA ALA A 39 8.23 23.73 -25.21
C ALA A 39 7.08 24.59 -25.74
N ASN A 40 6.99 24.81 -27.06
CA ASN A 40 5.89 25.51 -27.69
C ASN A 40 4.78 24.59 -28.20
N ASP A 41 5.02 23.28 -28.34
CA ASP A 41 4.07 22.32 -28.89
C ASP A 41 3.14 21.74 -27.81
N VAL A 42 2.42 22.63 -27.13
CA VAL A 42 1.42 22.29 -26.10
C VAL A 42 0.22 21.62 -26.76
N GLN A 43 -0.09 20.39 -26.35
CA GLN A 43 -1.22 19.62 -26.86
C GLN A 43 -2.49 19.87 -26.05
N HIS A 44 -2.42 19.68 -24.73
CA HIS A 44 -3.56 19.83 -23.82
C HIS A 44 -3.11 20.00 -22.36
N LYS A 45 -4.03 20.48 -21.53
CA LYS A 45 -3.86 20.52 -20.08
C LYS A 45 -4.04 19.12 -19.48
N ILE A 46 -3.12 18.72 -18.61
CA ILE A 46 -3.20 17.46 -17.87
C ILE A 46 -4.26 17.62 -16.78
N SER A 47 -5.24 16.71 -16.76
CA SER A 47 -6.22 16.73 -15.68
C SER A 47 -5.56 16.36 -14.35
N PRO A 48 -5.72 17.18 -13.28
CA PRO A 48 -5.20 16.83 -11.97
C PRO A 48 -5.85 15.55 -11.41
N TYR A 49 -7.05 15.19 -11.88
CA TYR A 49 -7.82 14.02 -11.43
C TYR A 49 -7.34 12.69 -12.04
N LEU A 50 -6.29 12.70 -12.87
CA LEU A 50 -5.64 11.46 -13.33
C LEU A 50 -4.88 10.73 -12.21
N PHE A 51 -4.55 11.44 -11.13
CA PHE A 51 -3.78 10.94 -9.99
C PHE A 51 -4.70 10.64 -8.80
N GLY A 52 -5.87 10.07 -9.09
CA GLY A 52 -6.89 9.75 -8.09
C GLY A 52 -6.84 8.31 -7.60
N VAL A 53 -7.65 8.03 -6.59
CA VAL A 53 -7.76 6.71 -5.96
C VAL A 53 -9.21 6.27 -5.80
N ASN A 54 -9.46 4.98 -6.00
CA ASN A 54 -10.72 4.37 -5.56
C ASN A 54 -10.55 3.94 -4.10
N HIS A 55 -11.32 4.53 -3.19
CA HIS A 55 -11.28 4.20 -1.77
C HIS A 55 -12.41 3.23 -1.42
N ARG A 56 -12.13 2.32 -0.48
CA ARG A 56 -13.10 1.33 -0.02
C ARG A 56 -13.55 1.66 1.40
N VAL A 57 -14.81 1.41 1.70
CA VAL A 57 -15.46 1.90 2.93
C VAL A 57 -15.63 0.85 4.04
N GLY A 58 -15.32 -0.42 3.77
CA GLY A 58 -15.38 -1.50 4.79
C GLY A 58 -14.38 -1.29 5.93
N ASN A 59 -14.61 -1.93 7.09
CA ASN A 59 -13.72 -1.87 8.28
C ASN A 59 -13.33 -0.43 8.67
N ALA A 60 -14.31 0.47 8.81
CA ALA A 60 -14.11 1.89 9.12
C ALA A 60 -13.20 2.61 8.10
N GLY A 61 -13.48 2.42 6.81
CA GLY A 61 -12.65 2.95 5.72
C GLY A 61 -11.25 2.32 5.69
N TYR A 62 -11.13 1.04 6.04
CA TYR A 62 -9.85 0.34 6.18
C TYR A 62 -8.88 1.10 7.10
N ARG A 63 -9.39 1.49 8.28
CA ARG A 63 -8.70 2.30 9.29
C ARG A 63 -8.46 3.76 8.90
N THR A 64 -9.11 4.29 7.87
CA THR A 64 -9.15 5.76 7.69
C THR A 64 -9.83 6.45 8.88
N TRP A 65 -10.77 5.76 9.54
CA TRP A 65 -11.46 6.24 10.73
C TRP A 65 -11.16 5.40 11.95
N ASP A 66 -10.80 6.05 13.05
CA ASP A 66 -10.50 5.38 14.31
C ASP A 66 -11.76 5.14 15.14
N THR A 67 -12.11 3.85 15.32
CA THR A 67 -13.25 3.42 16.14
C THR A 67 -12.83 2.84 17.50
N SER A 68 -11.55 2.92 17.90
CA SER A 68 -10.97 2.25 19.08
C SER A 68 -11.31 2.93 20.43
N GLY A 69 -11.99 4.07 20.41
CA GLY A 69 -12.50 4.74 21.62
C GLY A 69 -11.48 5.61 22.38
N LYS A 70 -10.27 5.81 21.85
CA LYS A 70 -9.26 6.74 22.42
C LYS A 70 -9.52 8.22 22.07
N GLY A 71 -10.41 8.47 21.09
CA GLY A 71 -10.93 9.78 20.72
C GLY A 71 -12.40 9.67 20.29
N ASN A 72 -13.08 10.79 20.04
CA ASN A 72 -14.50 10.86 19.68
C ASN A 72 -14.81 10.39 18.24
N GLY A 73 -14.08 9.40 17.71
CA GLY A 73 -14.07 9.09 16.28
C GLY A 73 -13.36 10.20 15.51
N GLU A 74 -12.12 9.94 15.11
CA GLU A 74 -11.27 10.90 14.41
C GLU A 74 -10.60 10.22 13.21
N LEU A 75 -10.07 11.03 12.30
CA LEU A 75 -9.25 10.52 11.21
C LEU A 75 -8.00 9.84 11.77
N TYR A 76 -7.64 8.70 11.19
CA TYR A 76 -6.39 8.05 11.54
C TYR A 76 -5.23 8.76 10.85
N GLU A 77 -4.54 9.62 11.59
CA GLU A 77 -3.45 10.47 11.09
C GLU A 77 -2.40 9.75 10.23
N PRO A 78 -1.94 8.52 10.55
CA PRO A 78 -0.99 7.80 9.68
C PRO A 78 -1.52 7.55 8.26
N VAL A 79 -2.83 7.31 8.10
CA VAL A 79 -3.48 7.16 6.78
C VAL A 79 -3.56 8.51 6.08
N VAL A 80 -3.93 9.58 6.80
CA VAL A 80 -3.97 10.95 6.26
C VAL A 80 -2.60 11.36 5.73
N ASN A 81 -1.56 11.23 6.55
CA ASN A 81 -0.20 11.64 6.20
C ASN A 81 0.37 10.82 5.04
N SER A 82 0.14 9.51 5.00
CA SER A 82 0.55 8.67 3.87
C SER A 82 -0.20 9.01 2.59
N THR A 83 -1.47 9.41 2.69
CA THR A 83 -2.28 9.84 1.54
C THR A 83 -1.86 11.22 1.02
N LYS A 84 -1.51 12.15 1.91
CA LYS A 84 -0.89 13.43 1.55
C LYS A 84 0.45 13.23 0.85
N TYR A 85 1.29 12.35 1.40
CA TYR A 85 2.61 12.06 0.86
C TYR A 85 2.57 11.60 -0.61
N ILE A 86 1.59 10.76 -0.98
CA ILE A 86 1.43 10.29 -2.36
C ILE A 86 0.80 11.34 -3.29
N GLY A 87 0.16 12.38 -2.72
CA GLY A 87 -0.38 13.53 -3.46
C GLY A 87 -1.69 13.27 -4.21
N THR A 88 -2.54 12.35 -3.74
CA THR A 88 -3.83 12.05 -4.42
C THR A 88 -4.71 13.29 -4.49
N SER A 89 -5.32 13.54 -5.66
CA SER A 89 -6.17 14.72 -5.91
C SER A 89 -7.66 14.43 -5.86
N VAL A 90 -8.05 13.15 -5.95
CA VAL A 90 -9.46 12.76 -5.92
C VAL A 90 -9.63 11.39 -5.29
N VAL A 91 -10.67 11.24 -4.47
CA VAL A 91 -10.98 10.00 -3.74
C VAL A 91 -12.42 9.59 -4.05
N ARG A 92 -12.63 8.37 -4.56
CA ARG A 92 -13.98 7.84 -4.84
C ARG A 92 -14.67 7.33 -3.58
N TRP A 93 -15.99 7.54 -3.47
CA TRP A 93 -16.84 7.02 -2.40
C TRP A 93 -18.24 6.64 -2.91
N THR A 94 -18.90 5.57 -2.48
CA THR A 94 -18.47 4.52 -1.53
C THR A 94 -17.69 3.37 -2.19
N GLY A 95 -17.23 3.54 -3.44
CA GLY A 95 -16.82 2.46 -4.36
C GLY A 95 -16.17 1.18 -3.80
N GLY A 96 -16.21 0.03 -4.48
CA GLY A 96 -16.95 -0.36 -5.69
C GLY A 96 -18.28 -1.03 -5.33
N SER A 97 -18.39 -2.35 -5.51
CA SER A 97 -19.65 -3.11 -5.40
C SER A 97 -20.46 -2.87 -4.12
N ILE A 98 -19.83 -2.47 -3.00
CA ILE A 98 -20.51 -2.10 -1.75
C ILE A 98 -21.53 -0.98 -1.94
N ASN A 99 -21.26 -0.03 -2.83
CA ASN A 99 -22.19 1.06 -3.13
C ASN A 99 -23.57 0.55 -3.54
N ASN A 100 -23.65 -0.57 -4.24
CA ASN A 100 -24.92 -1.04 -4.79
C ASN A 100 -25.96 -1.35 -3.72
N THR A 101 -25.54 -1.59 -2.47
CA THR A 101 -26.44 -1.90 -1.36
C THR A 101 -26.33 -0.92 -0.19
N VAL A 102 -25.73 0.25 -0.40
CA VAL A 102 -25.68 1.32 0.60
C VAL A 102 -26.90 2.22 0.43
N ARG A 103 -27.59 2.53 1.52
CA ARG A 103 -28.52 3.66 1.61
C ARG A 103 -27.74 4.85 2.16
N TRP A 104 -27.59 5.92 1.37
CA TRP A 104 -26.66 7.00 1.70
C TRP A 104 -27.07 7.75 2.99
N GLN A 105 -28.37 7.80 3.29
CA GLN A 105 -28.92 8.38 4.52
C GLN A 105 -28.51 7.59 5.78
N ASP A 106 -28.22 6.29 5.66
CA ASP A 106 -27.70 5.48 6.77
C ASP A 106 -26.20 5.77 7.02
N GLY A 107 -25.57 6.59 6.17
CA GLY A 107 -24.16 7.00 6.24
C GLY A 107 -23.94 8.43 6.75
N ILE A 108 -24.95 9.08 7.34
CA ILE A 108 -24.86 10.44 7.91
C ILE A 108 -25.29 10.46 9.40
N GLY A 109 -25.16 11.59 10.11
CA GLY A 109 -25.40 11.66 11.56
C GLY A 109 -24.31 11.02 12.45
N ASP A 110 -24.59 10.73 13.73
CA ASP A 110 -23.60 10.13 14.65
C ASP A 110 -23.33 8.66 14.31
N TRP A 111 -22.09 8.36 13.90
CA TRP A 111 -21.63 7.03 13.51
C TRP A 111 -21.84 5.95 14.59
N LYS A 112 -21.91 6.32 15.88
CA LYS A 112 -22.15 5.37 16.98
C LYS A 112 -23.59 4.85 17.02
N THR A 113 -24.51 5.53 16.33
CA THR A 113 -25.96 5.22 16.34
C THR A 113 -26.47 4.68 15.02
N ARG A 114 -25.64 4.67 13.96
CA ARG A 114 -26.02 4.19 12.64
C ARG A 114 -26.22 2.67 12.63
N GLY A 115 -27.21 2.20 11.87
CA GLY A 115 -27.38 0.79 11.55
C GLY A 115 -26.28 0.31 10.59
N PRO A 116 -26.02 -1.00 10.49
CA PRO A 116 -25.01 -1.52 9.57
C PRO A 116 -25.48 -1.45 8.11
N TRP A 117 -24.54 -1.52 7.17
CA TRP A 117 -24.84 -1.61 5.75
C TRP A 117 -25.01 -3.06 5.28
N ILE A 118 -25.80 -3.22 4.23
CA ILE A 118 -26.09 -4.50 3.62
C ILE A 118 -24.87 -4.99 2.81
N SER A 119 -24.58 -6.28 2.88
CA SER A 119 -23.54 -6.90 2.05
C SER A 119 -23.92 -6.92 0.57
N PRO A 120 -23.08 -6.37 -0.33
CA PRO A 120 -23.37 -6.37 -1.76
C PRO A 120 -23.23 -7.76 -2.40
N PHE A 121 -22.61 -8.72 -1.70
CA PHE A 121 -22.26 -10.05 -2.22
C PHE A 121 -23.19 -11.17 -1.73
N GLY A 122 -24.16 -10.88 -0.85
CA GLY A 122 -25.07 -11.89 -0.31
C GLY A 122 -24.40 -12.86 0.69
N GLU A 123 -23.34 -12.40 1.34
CA GLU A 123 -22.65 -13.10 2.44
C GLU A 123 -23.36 -12.86 3.78
N ASN A 124 -23.15 -13.74 4.77
CA ASN A 124 -23.88 -13.76 6.05
C ASN A 124 -23.46 -12.67 7.07
N LYS A 125 -22.90 -11.54 6.64
CA LYS A 125 -22.45 -10.47 7.56
C LYS A 125 -22.70 -9.07 6.96
N PRO A 126 -23.48 -8.22 7.65
CA PRO A 126 -23.56 -6.80 7.37
C PRO A 126 -22.21 -6.08 7.54
N TYR A 127 -22.02 -4.99 6.80
CA TYR A 127 -20.86 -4.12 6.89
C TYR A 127 -21.07 -3.03 7.96
N ASN A 128 -20.01 -2.63 8.66
CA ASN A 128 -20.08 -1.49 9.56
C ASN A 128 -20.19 -0.17 8.76
N SER A 129 -21.11 0.72 9.15
CA SER A 129 -21.37 2.05 8.58
C SER A 129 -20.63 3.18 9.32
N SER A 130 -19.65 2.85 10.17
CA SER A 130 -18.89 3.82 10.98
C SER A 130 -18.10 4.83 10.16
N TYR A 131 -17.83 4.55 8.88
CA TYR A 131 -17.18 5.47 7.94
C TYR A 131 -18.17 5.85 6.84
N GLY A 132 -18.94 6.91 7.09
CA GLY A 132 -19.98 7.42 6.20
C GLY A 132 -19.52 8.63 5.39
N ILE A 133 -20.48 9.44 4.94
CA ILE A 133 -20.21 10.63 4.12
C ILE A 133 -19.44 11.68 4.92
N THR A 134 -19.86 11.93 6.17
CA THR A 134 -19.24 12.94 7.04
C THR A 134 -17.77 12.62 7.35
N GLU A 135 -17.46 11.36 7.59
CA GLU A 135 -16.09 10.91 7.84
C GLU A 135 -15.24 10.95 6.56
N HIS A 136 -15.84 10.58 5.42
CA HIS A 136 -15.17 10.62 4.13
C HIS A 136 -14.83 12.04 3.69
N MET A 137 -15.74 12.99 3.85
CA MET A 137 -15.46 14.37 3.48
C MET A 137 -14.44 15.01 4.40
N LYS A 138 -14.48 14.73 5.72
CA LYS A 138 -13.39 15.12 6.64
C LYS A 138 -12.05 14.57 6.15
N PHE A 139 -12.00 13.32 5.71
CA PHE A 139 -10.78 12.73 5.17
C PHE A 139 -10.31 13.48 3.92
N VAL A 140 -11.18 13.70 2.93
CA VAL A 140 -10.84 14.41 1.68
C VAL A 140 -10.33 15.82 1.96
N GLU A 141 -11.04 16.59 2.79
CA GLU A 141 -10.64 17.96 3.18
C GLU A 141 -9.30 17.98 3.90
N SER A 142 -9.01 16.96 4.72
CA SER A 142 -7.73 16.87 5.40
C SER A 142 -6.56 16.77 4.43
N LEU A 143 -6.75 16.28 3.19
CA LEU A 143 -5.69 16.11 2.19
C LEU A 143 -5.23 17.43 1.54
N GLY A 144 -6.01 18.50 1.67
CA GLY A 144 -5.70 19.83 1.13
C GLY A 144 -6.77 20.38 0.17
N ASN A 145 -6.64 21.65 -0.21
CA ASN A 145 -7.67 22.39 -0.96
C ASN A 145 -7.86 21.94 -2.42
N ASP A 146 -6.90 21.20 -2.98
CA ASP A 146 -6.96 20.67 -4.33
C ASP A 146 -7.47 19.22 -4.39
N ALA A 147 -7.77 18.62 -3.23
CA ALA A 147 -8.41 17.32 -3.12
C ALA A 147 -9.95 17.44 -3.24
N THR A 148 -10.57 16.49 -3.95
CA THR A 148 -12.03 16.40 -4.05
C THR A 148 -12.51 14.94 -4.01
N SER A 149 -13.82 14.73 -4.09
CA SER A 149 -14.45 13.41 -4.09
C SER A 149 -15.23 13.15 -5.38
N ILE A 150 -15.30 11.87 -5.76
CA ILE A 150 -16.28 11.36 -6.74
C ILE A 150 -17.29 10.53 -5.97
N MET A 151 -18.56 10.90 -6.06
CA MET A 151 -19.63 10.23 -5.32
C MET A 151 -20.36 9.23 -6.21
N VAL A 152 -20.60 8.02 -5.72
CA VAL A 152 -21.35 6.99 -6.42
C VAL A 152 -22.76 6.94 -5.85
N VAL A 153 -23.76 7.04 -6.72
CA VAL A 153 -25.18 6.97 -6.37
C VAL A 153 -25.62 5.50 -6.33
N PRO A 154 -26.21 5.01 -5.23
CA PRO A 154 -26.64 3.62 -5.10
C PRO A 154 -27.96 3.38 -5.83
N VAL A 155 -27.93 3.26 -7.17
CA VAL A 155 -29.12 3.19 -8.04
C VAL A 155 -30.14 2.10 -7.67
N LEU A 156 -29.70 1.04 -7.00
CA LEU A 156 -30.59 0.01 -6.46
C LEU A 156 -31.52 0.57 -5.37
N MET A 157 -30.97 1.44 -4.52
CA MET A 157 -31.57 1.90 -3.26
C MET A 157 -32.33 3.21 -3.37
N VAL A 158 -32.16 3.97 -4.47
CA VAL A 158 -32.74 5.31 -4.61
C VAL A 158 -33.78 5.39 -5.72
N ASN A 159 -34.75 6.28 -5.53
CA ASN A 159 -35.59 6.87 -6.58
C ASN A 159 -35.04 8.24 -7.04
N GLU A 160 -35.77 8.95 -7.91
CA GLU A 160 -35.39 10.29 -8.41
C GLU A 160 -35.24 11.32 -7.29
N GLN A 161 -36.19 11.35 -6.34
CA GLN A 161 -36.16 12.28 -5.21
C GLN A 161 -34.95 12.02 -4.33
N GLU A 162 -34.71 10.76 -3.93
CA GLU A 162 -33.58 10.40 -3.05
C GLU A 162 -32.21 10.64 -3.71
N ALA A 163 -32.12 10.54 -5.04
CA ALA A 163 -30.90 10.88 -5.78
C ALA A 163 -30.67 12.41 -5.81
N ALA A 164 -31.73 13.19 -6.01
CA ALA A 164 -31.67 14.64 -5.97
C ALA A 164 -31.42 15.19 -4.55
N ASP A 165 -32.02 14.57 -3.53
CA ASP A 165 -31.78 14.82 -2.10
C ASP A 165 -30.30 14.61 -1.76
N TYR A 166 -29.67 13.61 -2.36
CA TYR A 166 -28.25 13.35 -2.14
C TYR A 166 -27.38 14.50 -2.71
N VAL A 167 -27.72 15.02 -3.89
CA VAL A 167 -27.06 16.20 -4.45
C VAL A 167 -27.32 17.42 -3.57
N GLU A 168 -28.54 17.61 -3.06
CA GLU A 168 -28.87 18.72 -2.17
C GLU A 168 -28.03 18.67 -0.89
N TYR A 169 -27.95 17.51 -0.24
CA TYR A 169 -27.12 17.29 0.94
C TYR A 169 -25.66 17.66 0.67
N MET A 170 -25.11 17.30 -0.51
CA MET A 170 -23.71 17.53 -0.81
C MET A 170 -23.38 18.94 -1.33
N ASN A 171 -24.26 19.55 -2.13
CA ASN A 171 -23.91 20.71 -2.95
C ASN A 171 -24.76 21.97 -2.69
N SER A 172 -25.92 21.88 -2.04
CA SER A 172 -26.77 23.06 -1.84
C SER A 172 -26.31 23.92 -0.67
N SER A 173 -26.38 25.24 -0.84
CA SER A 173 -26.14 26.20 0.24
C SER A 173 -27.21 26.09 1.33
N ASN A 174 -26.82 26.22 2.59
CA ASN A 174 -27.75 26.24 3.72
C ASN A 174 -28.37 27.64 3.90
N ASP A 175 -29.15 28.09 2.92
CA ASP A 175 -29.79 29.41 2.88
C ASP A 175 -31.33 29.35 2.99
N GLY A 176 -31.87 28.16 3.25
CA GLY A 176 -33.30 27.87 3.34
C GLY A 176 -34.00 27.77 1.98
N SER A 177 -33.27 27.70 0.87
CA SER A 177 -33.86 27.52 -0.47
C SER A 177 -34.52 26.15 -0.67
N ASN A 178 -33.99 25.09 -0.05
CA ASN A 178 -34.47 23.69 -0.14
C ASN A 178 -34.93 23.33 -1.56
N PRO A 179 -34.00 23.29 -2.54
CA PRO A 179 -34.34 23.23 -3.96
C PRO A 179 -35.11 21.97 -4.37
N ASN A 180 -35.00 20.87 -3.63
CA ASN A 180 -35.71 19.62 -3.91
C ASN A 180 -37.00 19.44 -3.09
N GLY A 181 -37.25 20.33 -2.11
CA GLY A 181 -38.38 20.25 -1.20
C GLY A 181 -38.30 19.06 -0.22
N GLY A 182 -39.25 19.01 0.73
CA GLY A 182 -39.26 17.96 1.74
C GLY A 182 -38.28 18.25 2.89
N ILE A 183 -37.39 17.30 3.20
CA ILE A 183 -36.34 17.49 4.21
C ILE A 183 -35.33 18.49 3.63
N ASP A 184 -35.00 19.55 4.38
CA ASP A 184 -33.93 20.46 4.01
C ASP A 184 -32.57 19.78 4.26
N TRP A 185 -32.01 19.22 3.19
CA TRP A 185 -30.80 18.41 3.29
C TRP A 185 -29.54 19.26 3.47
N ALA A 186 -29.56 20.53 3.06
CA ALA A 186 -28.48 21.48 3.35
C ALA A 186 -28.45 21.83 4.85
N SER A 187 -29.61 22.06 5.47
CA SER A 187 -29.72 22.23 6.93
C SER A 187 -29.28 20.95 7.64
N LYS A 188 -29.65 19.77 7.13
CA LYS A 188 -29.23 18.49 7.71
C LYS A 188 -27.69 18.31 7.67
N ARG A 189 -27.03 18.67 6.56
CA ARG A 189 -25.56 18.67 6.47
C ARG A 189 -24.93 19.59 7.52
N ALA A 190 -25.50 20.78 7.70
CA ALA A 190 -25.05 21.72 8.74
C ALA A 190 -25.20 21.16 10.16
N GLU A 191 -26.33 20.50 10.45
CA GLU A 191 -26.54 19.79 11.73
C GLU A 191 -25.55 18.64 11.96
N ASP A 192 -25.16 17.95 10.89
CA ASP A 192 -24.15 16.89 10.92
C ASP A 192 -22.71 17.44 11.03
N GLY A 193 -22.56 18.77 11.15
CA GLY A 193 -21.33 19.46 11.51
C GLY A 193 -20.59 20.11 10.34
N HIS A 194 -21.24 20.26 9.17
CA HIS A 194 -20.61 20.87 8.00
C HIS A 194 -21.59 21.81 7.26
N GLU A 195 -21.41 23.11 7.48
CA GLU A 195 -22.36 24.14 7.00
C GLU A 195 -22.22 24.41 5.50
N GLU A 196 -20.98 24.51 5.00
CA GLU A 196 -20.70 24.85 3.61
C GLU A 196 -21.00 23.68 2.65
N PRO A 197 -21.34 23.92 1.38
CA PRO A 197 -21.39 22.85 0.39
C PRO A 197 -20.05 22.13 0.22
N TYR A 198 -20.07 20.83 0.02
CA TYR A 198 -18.89 20.04 -0.37
C TYR A 198 -18.48 20.26 -1.84
N ALA A 199 -19.37 20.81 -2.65
CA ALA A 199 -19.14 21.15 -4.06
C ALA A 199 -18.64 19.97 -4.92
N ILE A 200 -19.33 18.82 -4.83
CA ILE A 200 -19.00 17.62 -5.60
C ILE A 200 -19.34 17.81 -7.07
N GLU A 201 -18.33 17.76 -7.93
CA GLU A 201 -18.50 17.91 -9.37
C GLU A 201 -18.96 16.61 -10.04
N TYR A 202 -18.30 15.48 -9.76
CA TYR A 202 -18.52 14.22 -10.49
C TYR A 202 -19.33 13.19 -9.68
N TRP A 203 -20.34 12.63 -10.33
CA TRP A 203 -21.27 11.67 -9.76
C TRP A 203 -21.42 10.43 -10.64
N GLU A 204 -21.28 9.23 -10.09
CA GLU A 204 -21.43 7.97 -10.81
C GLU A 204 -22.74 7.27 -10.49
N LEU A 205 -23.56 6.94 -11.49
CA LEU A 205 -24.83 6.24 -11.29
C LEU A 205 -24.63 4.73 -11.14
N GLY A 206 -24.31 4.30 -9.91
CA GLY A 206 -24.13 2.90 -9.54
C GLY A 206 -22.79 2.32 -9.95
N ASN A 207 -22.51 1.11 -9.48
CA ASN A 207 -21.25 0.41 -9.77
C ASN A 207 -21.50 -0.94 -10.44
N GLU A 208 -20.87 -1.20 -11.60
CA GLU A 208 -20.85 -2.51 -12.27
C GLU A 208 -22.20 -3.25 -12.32
N GLN A 209 -23.29 -2.54 -12.68
CA GLN A 209 -24.65 -3.09 -12.68
C GLN A 209 -24.83 -4.28 -13.63
N PHE A 210 -23.91 -4.50 -14.57
CA PHE A 210 -23.88 -5.69 -15.42
C PHE A 210 -23.36 -6.96 -14.71
N GLY A 211 -22.62 -6.81 -13.61
CA GLY A 211 -21.87 -7.88 -12.95
C GLY A 211 -22.72 -8.80 -12.07
N ASN A 212 -22.66 -10.12 -12.28
CA ASN A 212 -23.50 -11.10 -11.56
C ASN A 212 -23.05 -11.36 -10.10
N TRP A 213 -21.97 -10.71 -9.66
CA TRP A 213 -21.39 -10.82 -8.34
C TRP A 213 -22.06 -9.92 -7.30
N THR A 214 -22.77 -8.87 -7.72
CA THR A 214 -23.36 -7.85 -6.83
C THR A 214 -24.90 -7.82 -6.94
N TYR A 215 -25.57 -7.30 -5.92
CA TYR A 215 -27.01 -7.00 -6.01
C TYR A 215 -27.25 -5.88 -7.04
N ARG A 216 -28.32 -6.05 -7.82
CA ARG A 216 -28.78 -5.14 -8.87
C ARG A 216 -30.27 -5.37 -9.11
N TRP A 217 -30.96 -4.36 -9.62
CA TRP A 217 -32.36 -4.52 -10.00
C TRP A 217 -32.50 -5.03 -11.43
N THR A 218 -31.56 -4.75 -12.33
CA THR A 218 -31.57 -5.27 -13.70
C THR A 218 -30.14 -5.38 -14.25
N ASP A 219 -29.91 -6.29 -15.18
CA ASP A 219 -28.71 -6.35 -16.03
C ASP A 219 -28.98 -5.93 -17.49
N GLU A 220 -30.23 -5.60 -17.81
CA GLU A 220 -30.59 -5.11 -19.13
C GLU A 220 -30.19 -3.64 -19.27
N ALA A 221 -29.26 -3.37 -20.18
CA ALA A 221 -28.72 -2.03 -20.44
C ALA A 221 -29.80 -0.97 -20.71
N GLU A 222 -30.84 -1.33 -21.47
CA GLU A 222 -31.95 -0.43 -21.80
C GLU A 222 -32.82 -0.10 -20.58
N LYS A 223 -33.17 -1.12 -19.77
CA LYS A 223 -33.93 -0.90 -18.52
C LYS A 223 -33.12 -0.09 -17.52
N TYR A 224 -31.82 -0.35 -17.37
CA TYR A 224 -30.96 0.48 -16.52
C TYR A 224 -30.96 1.95 -16.96
N ALA A 225 -30.92 2.21 -18.27
CA ALA A 225 -30.90 3.57 -18.80
C ALA A 225 -32.25 4.30 -18.68
N ASN A 226 -33.33 3.63 -19.07
CA ASN A 226 -34.64 4.24 -19.29
C ASN A 226 -35.66 3.94 -18.18
N GLY A 227 -35.34 3.01 -17.29
CA GLY A 227 -36.25 2.52 -16.26
C GLY A 227 -37.18 1.44 -16.82
N GLY A 228 -38.05 0.95 -15.96
CA GLY A 228 -39.05 -0.04 -16.35
C GLY A 228 -39.46 -0.96 -15.21
N GLU A 229 -40.10 -2.06 -15.59
CA GLU A 229 -40.55 -3.09 -14.67
C GLU A 229 -39.59 -4.29 -14.68
N GLU A 230 -39.32 -4.85 -13.49
CA GLU A 230 -38.63 -6.13 -13.33
C GLU A 230 -39.40 -7.01 -12.36
N THR A 231 -39.66 -8.27 -12.73
CA THR A 231 -40.45 -9.20 -11.90
C THR A 231 -39.54 -10.25 -11.29
N TYR A 232 -39.63 -10.39 -9.96
CA TYR A 232 -39.02 -11.48 -9.21
C TYR A 232 -40.08 -12.48 -8.76
N THR A 233 -39.74 -13.77 -8.80
CA THR A 233 -40.61 -14.86 -8.34
C THR A 233 -40.24 -15.32 -6.93
N PRO A 234 -41.17 -15.89 -6.14
CA PRO A 234 -40.86 -16.37 -4.80
C PRO A 234 -39.74 -17.41 -4.83
N GLY A 235 -38.67 -17.18 -4.05
CA GLY A 235 -37.50 -18.04 -3.95
C GLY A 235 -36.47 -17.83 -5.06
N GLN A 236 -36.63 -16.81 -5.91
CA GLN A 236 -35.68 -16.54 -6.98
C GLN A 236 -34.30 -16.14 -6.45
N ILE A 237 -33.28 -16.77 -7.01
CA ILE A 237 -31.87 -16.41 -6.84
C ILE A 237 -31.35 -15.88 -8.18
N VAL A 238 -30.70 -14.73 -8.15
CA VAL A 238 -30.08 -14.09 -9.32
C VAL A 238 -28.55 -14.15 -9.18
N GLY A 239 -27.85 -14.36 -10.29
CA GLY A 239 -26.39 -14.35 -10.34
C GLY A 239 -25.74 -15.34 -9.36
N SER A 240 -24.64 -14.91 -8.74
CA SER A 240 -23.82 -15.73 -7.84
C SER A 240 -24.36 -15.77 -6.40
N ASN A 241 -25.66 -16.04 -6.21
CA ASN A 241 -26.35 -16.18 -4.91
C ASN A 241 -27.09 -14.93 -4.36
N LYS A 242 -27.72 -14.11 -5.21
CA LYS A 242 -28.50 -12.93 -4.77
C LYS A 242 -29.97 -13.30 -4.59
N LYS A 243 -30.46 -13.25 -3.36
CA LYS A 243 -31.78 -13.76 -2.94
C LYS A 243 -32.93 -12.79 -3.26
N MET A 244 -33.08 -12.42 -4.53
CA MET A 244 -34.07 -11.41 -4.96
C MET A 244 -35.52 -11.79 -4.64
N GLY A 245 -35.86 -13.08 -4.63
CA GLY A 245 -37.20 -13.59 -4.34
C GLY A 245 -37.43 -14.01 -2.88
N TYR A 246 -36.61 -13.54 -1.95
CA TYR A 246 -36.72 -13.85 -0.52
C TYR A 246 -37.12 -12.61 0.25
N ALA A 247 -37.90 -12.80 1.31
CA ALA A 247 -38.14 -11.75 2.26
C ALA A 247 -36.95 -11.69 3.22
N VAL A 248 -36.40 -10.50 3.43
CA VAL A 248 -35.12 -10.29 4.13
C VAL A 248 -35.30 -9.40 5.36
N LYS A 249 -34.33 -9.41 6.28
CA LYS A 249 -34.27 -8.39 7.33
C LYS A 249 -33.75 -7.07 6.75
N TYR A 250 -34.17 -5.95 7.33
CA TYR A 250 -33.84 -4.61 6.82
C TYR A 250 -32.33 -4.41 6.60
N TYR A 251 -31.49 -4.79 7.57
CA TYR A 251 -30.03 -4.64 7.48
C TYR A 251 -29.26 -5.94 7.16
N ASP A 252 -29.94 -7.08 7.04
CA ASP A 252 -29.30 -8.38 6.79
C ASP A 252 -30.08 -9.19 5.75
N TRP A 253 -29.61 -9.12 4.50
CA TRP A 253 -30.21 -9.83 3.37
C TRP A 253 -29.81 -11.30 3.26
N SER A 254 -29.00 -11.80 4.20
CA SER A 254 -28.68 -13.22 4.28
C SER A 254 -29.76 -14.01 5.02
N ASP A 255 -30.48 -13.38 5.95
CA ASP A 255 -31.55 -13.96 6.75
C ASP A 255 -32.91 -13.88 6.02
N HIS A 256 -33.67 -14.96 6.14
CA HIS A 256 -34.89 -15.25 5.39
C HIS A 256 -35.74 -16.34 6.06
N GLU A 257 -35.42 -16.72 7.30
CA GLU A 257 -36.12 -17.75 8.07
C GLU A 257 -36.87 -17.11 9.25
N SER A 258 -38.15 -17.44 9.40
CA SER A 258 -38.92 -16.99 10.56
C SER A 258 -38.24 -17.42 11.86
N ASP A 259 -38.19 -16.51 12.85
CA ASP A 259 -37.74 -16.85 14.20
C ASP A 259 -38.88 -17.43 15.08
N GLY A 260 -40.12 -17.39 14.59
CA GLY A 260 -41.31 -17.87 15.31
C GLY A 260 -41.90 -16.87 16.31
N THR A 261 -41.48 -15.60 16.28
CA THR A 261 -42.02 -14.54 17.13
C THR A 261 -43.23 -13.86 16.51
N ALA A 262 -44.05 -13.21 17.34
CA ALA A 262 -45.18 -12.39 16.89
C ALA A 262 -44.70 -11.11 16.19
N ASP A 263 -45.56 -10.53 15.34
CA ASP A 263 -45.36 -9.22 14.71
C ASP A 263 -44.05 -9.11 13.90
N GLN A 264 -43.61 -10.21 13.31
CA GLN A 264 -42.40 -10.23 12.52
C GLN A 264 -42.53 -9.35 11.28
N GLU A 265 -41.51 -8.52 11.07
CA GLU A 265 -41.33 -7.71 9.87
C GLU A 265 -40.22 -8.28 8.98
N TRP A 266 -40.49 -8.25 7.68
CA TRP A 266 -39.61 -8.68 6.62
C TRP A 266 -39.74 -7.74 5.43
N TYR A 267 -38.72 -7.65 4.59
CA TYR A 267 -38.65 -6.66 3.52
C TYR A 267 -38.36 -7.32 2.17
N THR A 268 -38.85 -6.76 1.08
CA THR A 268 -38.33 -7.07 -0.26
C THR A 268 -36.95 -6.43 -0.48
N VAL A 269 -36.13 -7.01 -1.35
CA VAL A 269 -34.77 -6.52 -1.64
C VAL A 269 -34.77 -5.19 -2.40
N VAL A 270 -35.76 -4.96 -3.27
CA VAL A 270 -35.82 -3.78 -4.16
C VAL A 270 -37.21 -3.16 -4.09
N ASN A 271 -37.25 -1.82 -4.04
CA ASN A 271 -38.47 -1.01 -3.95
C ASN A 271 -38.37 0.24 -4.87
N PRO A 272 -39.50 0.90 -5.19
CA PRO A 272 -40.89 0.56 -4.82
C PRO A 272 -41.49 -0.60 -5.64
N ILE A 273 -42.55 -1.19 -5.11
CA ILE A 273 -43.23 -2.38 -5.65
C ILE A 273 -44.51 -1.95 -6.37
N LYS A 274 -44.78 -2.54 -7.52
CA LYS A 274 -46.05 -2.38 -8.24
C LYS A 274 -47.20 -2.93 -7.41
N GLU A 275 -48.17 -2.09 -7.10
CA GLU A 275 -49.34 -2.46 -6.28
C GLU A 275 -50.03 -3.72 -6.81
N GLY A 276 -50.29 -4.68 -5.90
CA GLY A 276 -50.95 -5.95 -6.20
C GLY A 276 -50.10 -6.99 -6.93
N SER A 277 -48.80 -6.74 -7.13
CA SER A 277 -47.89 -7.69 -7.79
C SER A 277 -47.27 -8.72 -6.84
N GLU A 278 -47.44 -8.55 -5.54
CA GLU A 278 -46.78 -9.34 -4.51
C GLU A 278 -47.38 -10.75 -4.36
N THR A 279 -46.55 -11.71 -3.97
CA THR A 279 -46.96 -13.07 -3.60
C THR A 279 -46.06 -13.58 -2.49
N VAL A 280 -46.55 -13.55 -1.26
CA VAL A 280 -45.80 -14.00 -0.07
C VAL A 280 -46.09 -15.47 0.23
N LYS A 281 -45.04 -16.25 0.46
CA LYS A 281 -45.11 -17.64 0.92
C LYS A 281 -44.28 -17.85 2.18
N VAL A 282 -44.85 -18.57 3.14
CA VAL A 282 -44.14 -19.13 4.29
C VAL A 282 -44.05 -20.63 4.07
N GLY A 283 -42.82 -21.13 3.92
CA GLY A 283 -42.54 -22.46 3.41
C GLY A 283 -43.14 -22.63 2.01
N LEU A 284 -43.98 -23.65 1.86
CA LEU A 284 -44.69 -23.93 0.60
C LEU A 284 -46.08 -23.27 0.51
N THR A 285 -46.53 -22.61 1.58
CA THR A 285 -47.90 -22.10 1.69
C THR A 285 -47.96 -20.64 1.27
N THR A 286 -48.87 -20.29 0.34
CA THR A 286 -49.14 -18.90 -0.01
C THR A 286 -50.05 -18.28 1.04
N TRP A 287 -49.65 -17.13 1.57
CA TRP A 287 -50.41 -16.38 2.56
C TRP A 287 -51.27 -15.32 1.86
N ILE A 288 -52.27 -14.79 2.54
CA ILE A 288 -53.26 -13.88 1.98
C ILE A 288 -53.00 -12.46 2.48
N ARG A 289 -52.86 -11.50 1.57
CA ARG A 289 -52.71 -10.08 1.92
C ARG A 289 -54.01 -9.55 2.54
N VAL A 290 -53.89 -8.79 3.63
CA VAL A 290 -54.96 -7.96 4.20
C VAL A 290 -54.51 -6.50 4.25
N ASN A 291 -55.45 -5.57 4.33
CA ASN A 291 -55.13 -4.14 4.47
C ASN A 291 -54.77 -3.77 5.92
N ASP A 292 -55.26 -4.55 6.88
CA ASP A 292 -55.10 -4.33 8.33
C ASP A 292 -55.26 -5.69 9.04
N LEU A 293 -54.20 -6.12 9.71
CA LEU A 293 -54.09 -7.32 10.51
C LEU A 293 -54.94 -7.20 11.76
N ALA A 294 -55.10 -6.01 12.33
CA ALA A 294 -55.77 -5.80 13.62
C ALA A 294 -57.21 -6.36 13.67
N ASN A 295 -57.83 -6.56 12.50
CA ASN A 295 -59.18 -7.11 12.35
C ASN A 295 -59.24 -8.40 11.50
N ALA A 296 -58.10 -9.00 11.17
CA ALA A 296 -58.04 -10.15 10.26
C ALA A 296 -58.45 -11.48 10.92
N GLY A 297 -58.34 -11.58 12.26
CA GLY A 297 -58.57 -12.82 13.00
C GLY A 297 -57.58 -13.92 12.67
N ILE A 298 -57.84 -15.16 13.11
CA ILE A 298 -56.91 -16.28 12.93
C ILE A 298 -56.88 -16.75 11.47
N GLY A 299 -55.72 -16.67 10.83
CA GLY A 299 -55.49 -17.14 9.46
C GLY A 299 -54.07 -16.81 8.96
N ASN A 300 -53.66 -17.37 7.83
CA ASN A 300 -52.36 -17.10 7.22
C ASN A 300 -52.40 -15.77 6.48
N TYR A 301 -52.34 -14.67 7.23
CA TYR A 301 -52.47 -13.30 6.74
C TYR A 301 -51.17 -12.51 6.89
N TYR A 302 -50.98 -11.53 6.00
CA TYR A 302 -49.90 -10.54 6.09
C TYR A 302 -50.41 -9.16 5.63
N GLU A 303 -49.79 -8.11 6.15
CA GLU A 303 -49.85 -6.76 5.59
C GLU A 303 -48.66 -6.52 4.67
N PHE A 304 -48.83 -5.64 3.68
CA PHE A 304 -47.78 -5.29 2.73
C PHE A 304 -47.78 -3.80 2.45
N ASP A 305 -46.60 -3.18 2.58
CA ASP A 305 -46.33 -1.80 2.20
C ASP A 305 -45.60 -1.77 0.84
N TYR A 306 -46.20 -1.14 -0.16
CA TYR A 306 -45.67 -1.10 -1.52
C TYR A 306 -44.52 -0.10 -1.71
N ASP A 307 -44.39 0.89 -0.85
CA ASP A 307 -43.33 1.90 -0.95
C ASP A 307 -42.04 1.36 -0.32
N THR A 308 -42.16 0.74 0.86
CA THR A 308 -41.01 0.22 1.60
C THR A 308 -40.70 -1.25 1.29
N GLY A 309 -41.70 -2.02 0.88
CA GLY A 309 -41.62 -3.47 0.74
C GLY A 309 -41.75 -4.23 2.05
N ASN A 310 -42.19 -3.57 3.14
CA ASN A 310 -42.42 -4.21 4.44
C ASN A 310 -43.57 -5.22 4.36
N ILE A 311 -43.34 -6.38 4.97
CA ILE A 311 -44.25 -7.51 5.12
C ILE A 311 -44.40 -7.76 6.62
N THR A 312 -45.57 -7.44 7.15
CA THR A 312 -45.87 -7.65 8.56
C THR A 312 -46.72 -8.91 8.71
N PHE A 313 -46.35 -9.78 9.65
CA PHE A 313 -47.10 -10.98 10.00
C PHE A 313 -47.84 -10.83 11.33
N GLY A 314 -48.86 -11.66 11.55
CA GLY A 314 -49.73 -11.55 12.71
C GLY A 314 -49.11 -11.94 14.06
N ASP A 315 -49.83 -11.61 15.13
CA ASP A 315 -49.47 -11.83 16.53
C ASP A 315 -49.94 -13.19 17.11
N GLY A 316 -50.61 -14.01 16.29
CA GLY A 316 -51.24 -15.27 16.69
C GLY A 316 -52.71 -15.15 17.10
N VAL A 317 -53.24 -13.93 17.20
CA VAL A 317 -54.67 -13.62 17.38
C VAL A 317 -55.25 -13.06 16.07
N ASN A 318 -54.50 -12.15 15.47
CA ASN A 318 -54.79 -11.33 14.30
C ASN A 318 -53.79 -11.67 13.20
N GLY A 319 -53.98 -12.84 12.59
CA GLY A 319 -53.00 -13.50 11.73
C GLY A 319 -52.16 -14.54 12.49
N ASN A 320 -51.81 -15.63 11.81
CA ASN A 320 -50.92 -16.66 12.34
C ASN A 320 -49.48 -16.17 12.38
N ILE A 321 -48.70 -16.69 13.32
CA ILE A 321 -47.25 -16.48 13.38
C ILE A 321 -46.55 -17.46 12.41
N PRO A 322 -45.68 -17.00 11.51
CA PRO A 322 -44.82 -17.87 10.71
C PRO A 322 -44.00 -18.79 11.62
N LYS A 323 -44.01 -20.10 11.41
CA LYS A 323 -43.31 -21.03 12.33
C LYS A 323 -41.80 -20.85 12.24
N SER A 324 -41.12 -20.98 13.38
CA SER A 324 -39.66 -20.90 13.47
C SER A 324 -38.99 -21.88 12.49
N GLY A 325 -38.01 -21.37 11.73
CA GLY A 325 -37.27 -22.11 10.69
C GLY A 325 -37.98 -22.24 9.34
N GLU A 326 -39.21 -21.75 9.19
CA GLU A 326 -39.85 -21.68 7.87
C GLU A 326 -39.26 -20.52 7.07
N THR A 327 -38.81 -20.82 5.85
CA THR A 327 -38.33 -19.80 4.92
C THR A 327 -39.47 -18.92 4.43
N ILE A 328 -39.25 -17.61 4.37
CA ILE A 328 -40.20 -16.65 3.82
C ILE A 328 -39.72 -16.20 2.45
N THR A 329 -40.55 -16.44 1.43
CA THR A 329 -40.26 -16.05 0.05
C THR A 329 -41.32 -15.08 -0.47
N VAL A 330 -40.93 -14.19 -1.37
CA VAL A 330 -41.79 -13.17 -1.93
C VAL A 330 -41.53 -13.02 -3.43
N GLY A 331 -42.59 -13.09 -4.22
CA GLY A 331 -42.59 -12.65 -5.61
C GLY A 331 -43.17 -11.25 -5.68
N TYR A 332 -42.65 -10.40 -6.56
CA TYR A 332 -43.05 -9.00 -6.69
C TYR A 332 -42.55 -8.43 -8.02
N THR A 333 -43.18 -7.35 -8.49
CA THR A 333 -42.68 -6.56 -9.62
C THR A 333 -42.26 -5.18 -9.14
N VAL A 334 -41.04 -4.77 -9.42
CA VAL A 334 -40.56 -3.42 -9.11
C VAL A 334 -40.77 -2.49 -10.29
N VAL A 335 -40.97 -1.20 -10.00
CA VAL A 335 -40.98 -0.14 -11.00
C VAL A 335 -39.88 0.83 -10.64
N LYS A 336 -38.78 0.84 -11.41
CA LYS A 336 -37.59 1.65 -11.12
C LYS A 336 -37.40 2.74 -12.17
N PRO A 337 -37.00 3.95 -11.76
CA PRO A 337 -36.51 4.95 -12.70
C PRO A 337 -35.20 4.49 -13.34
N GLY A 338 -34.97 4.94 -14.56
CA GLY A 338 -33.69 4.73 -15.26
C GLY A 338 -32.66 5.77 -14.87
N ALA A 339 -31.40 5.49 -15.18
CA ALA A 339 -30.28 6.41 -15.01
C ALA A 339 -30.53 7.79 -15.64
N ASN A 340 -31.23 7.86 -16.79
CA ASN A 340 -31.58 9.14 -17.44
C ASN A 340 -32.52 10.00 -16.57
N ALA A 341 -33.48 9.39 -15.88
CA ALA A 341 -34.41 10.10 -15.00
C ALA A 341 -33.73 10.55 -13.71
N LEU A 342 -32.92 9.67 -13.10
CA LEU A 342 -32.09 10.02 -11.94
C LEU A 342 -31.17 11.21 -12.26
N ALA A 343 -30.50 11.17 -13.42
CA ALA A 343 -29.61 12.25 -13.85
C ALA A 343 -30.35 13.59 -14.03
N ALA A 344 -31.56 13.56 -14.58
CA ALA A 344 -32.39 14.76 -14.74
C ALA A 344 -32.79 15.36 -13.39
N ALA A 345 -33.19 14.53 -12.42
CA ALA A 345 -33.57 14.98 -11.08
C ALA A 345 -32.37 15.60 -10.34
N MET A 346 -31.21 14.94 -10.39
CA MET A 346 -29.98 15.44 -9.80
C MET A 346 -29.56 16.80 -10.39
N LYS A 347 -29.61 16.97 -11.71
CA LYS A 347 -29.28 18.24 -12.39
C LYS A 347 -30.31 19.35 -12.18
N ALA A 348 -31.53 19.01 -11.77
CA ALA A 348 -32.52 20.01 -11.39
C ALA A 348 -32.13 20.72 -10.08
N VAL A 349 -31.41 20.03 -9.18
CA VAL A 349 -30.85 20.60 -7.96
C VAL A 349 -29.57 21.39 -8.25
N ASP A 350 -28.61 20.76 -8.93
CA ASP A 350 -27.35 21.42 -9.32
C ASP A 350 -27.04 21.17 -10.80
N PRO A 351 -27.26 22.15 -11.70
CA PRO A 351 -27.02 21.97 -13.13
C PRO A 351 -25.54 21.88 -13.52
N ASN A 352 -24.60 22.15 -12.60
CA ASN A 352 -23.16 22.17 -12.89
C ASN A 352 -22.49 20.81 -12.70
N ILE A 353 -23.14 19.86 -12.02
CA ILE A 353 -22.57 18.53 -11.79
C ILE A 353 -22.39 17.75 -13.11
N LYS A 354 -21.42 16.84 -13.09
CA LYS A 354 -21.12 15.87 -14.14
C LYS A 354 -21.61 14.49 -13.74
N ILE A 355 -22.47 13.92 -14.56
CA ILE A 355 -23.07 12.61 -14.29
C ILE A 355 -22.44 11.56 -15.21
N CYS A 356 -21.91 10.53 -14.56
CA CYS A 356 -21.19 9.41 -15.14
C CYS A 356 -22.02 8.13 -15.03
N PHE A 357 -21.88 7.22 -16.00
CA PHE A 357 -22.58 5.93 -16.01
C PHE A 357 -21.66 4.80 -16.51
N GLY A 358 -21.99 3.52 -16.27
CA GLY A 358 -21.18 2.41 -16.77
C GLY A 358 -21.28 2.19 -18.29
N GLU A 359 -20.14 2.01 -18.99
CA GLU A 359 -20.03 1.82 -20.45
C GLU A 359 -21.04 0.82 -21.06
N PHE A 360 -21.48 -0.21 -20.31
CA PHE A 360 -22.41 -1.24 -20.77
C PHE A 360 -23.75 -0.72 -21.30
N ALA A 361 -24.18 0.48 -20.86
CA ALA A 361 -25.44 1.10 -21.25
C ALA A 361 -25.29 2.31 -22.17
N GLY A 362 -24.11 2.53 -22.76
CA GLY A 362 -23.76 3.78 -23.44
C GLY A 362 -24.66 4.18 -24.61
N ASN A 363 -25.19 3.21 -25.35
CA ASN A 363 -26.07 3.48 -26.49
C ASN A 363 -27.47 3.98 -26.09
N TYR A 364 -27.83 3.95 -24.81
CA TYR A 364 -29.16 4.33 -24.31
C TYR A 364 -29.15 5.61 -23.47
N MET A 365 -27.98 6.23 -23.27
CA MET A 365 -27.83 7.41 -22.40
C MET A 365 -28.22 8.69 -23.12
N GLY A 366 -28.97 9.55 -22.41
CA GLY A 366 -29.44 10.84 -22.90
C GLY A 366 -28.47 12.00 -22.66
N ASP A 367 -28.97 13.22 -22.83
CA ASP A 367 -28.17 14.45 -22.79
C ASP A 367 -27.75 14.87 -21.38
N ASN A 368 -28.47 14.44 -20.35
CA ASN A 368 -28.14 14.75 -18.94
C ASN A 368 -26.92 13.98 -18.43
N ILE A 369 -26.40 13.03 -19.21
CA ILE A 369 -25.21 12.23 -18.90
C ILE A 369 -23.99 12.86 -19.57
N ASP A 370 -22.88 13.04 -18.85
CA ASP A 370 -21.68 13.73 -19.34
C ASP A 370 -20.56 12.77 -19.73
N ALA A 371 -20.40 11.68 -18.98
CA ALA A 371 -19.24 10.80 -19.10
C ALA A 371 -19.59 9.31 -18.95
N TYR A 372 -18.75 8.43 -19.49
CA TYR A 372 -18.88 6.98 -19.33
C TYR A 372 -17.70 6.39 -18.55
N VAL A 373 -18.04 5.55 -17.59
CA VAL A 373 -17.15 4.87 -16.66
C VAL A 373 -16.64 3.58 -17.28
N LYS A 374 -15.33 3.38 -17.21
CA LYS A 374 -14.65 2.14 -17.61
C LYS A 374 -13.74 1.63 -16.49
N HIS A 375 -13.72 0.32 -16.29
CA HIS A 375 -12.80 -0.35 -15.36
C HIS A 375 -11.73 -1.18 -16.12
N PRO A 376 -10.63 -0.57 -16.62
CA PRO A 376 -9.67 -1.27 -17.49
C PRO A 376 -8.61 -2.06 -16.71
N TYR A 377 -9.04 -2.96 -15.83
CA TYR A 377 -8.14 -3.86 -15.09
C TYR A 377 -7.28 -4.73 -16.02
N LYS A 378 -6.04 -5.00 -15.61
CA LYS A 378 -5.10 -5.86 -16.34
C LYS A 378 -4.80 -7.13 -15.53
N HIS A 379 -4.92 -8.28 -16.18
CA HIS A 379 -4.56 -9.57 -15.59
C HIS A 379 -3.11 -9.94 -15.93
N ILE A 380 -2.38 -10.46 -14.96
CA ILE A 380 -0.99 -10.93 -15.13
C ILE A 380 -0.96 -12.38 -15.63
N SER A 381 0.17 -12.77 -16.22
CA SER A 381 0.35 -14.17 -16.64
C SER A 381 0.66 -15.07 -15.44
N LYS A 382 -0.03 -16.21 -15.35
CA LYS A 382 0.21 -17.23 -14.30
C LYS A 382 1.34 -18.20 -14.63
N ILE A 383 1.89 -18.12 -15.85
CA ILE A 383 2.85 -19.11 -16.38
C ILE A 383 4.23 -18.49 -16.61
N LEU A 384 4.29 -17.21 -17.04
CA LEU A 384 5.55 -16.53 -17.33
C LEU A 384 6.36 -16.29 -16.05
N LYS A 385 7.70 -16.21 -16.18
CA LYS A 385 8.67 -16.09 -15.07
C LYS A 385 9.77 -15.09 -15.41
N GLY A 386 10.44 -14.54 -14.40
CA GLY A 386 11.60 -13.66 -14.56
C GLY A 386 11.32 -12.44 -15.45
N LYS A 387 12.31 -11.99 -16.22
CA LYS A 387 12.18 -10.82 -17.13
C LYS A 387 10.99 -10.92 -18.11
N THR A 388 10.62 -12.13 -18.54
CA THR A 388 9.48 -12.32 -19.48
C THR A 388 8.14 -11.98 -18.85
N PHE A 389 7.97 -12.27 -17.57
CA PHE A 389 6.79 -11.92 -16.79
C PHE A 389 6.71 -10.41 -16.57
N TYR A 390 7.82 -9.80 -16.20
CA TYR A 390 7.95 -8.35 -16.04
C TYR A 390 7.58 -7.58 -17.32
N TYR A 391 8.13 -7.95 -18.48
CA TYR A 391 7.80 -7.29 -19.75
C TYR A 391 6.36 -7.57 -20.23
N ASP A 392 5.77 -8.72 -19.89
CA ASP A 392 4.33 -8.98 -20.16
C ASP A 392 3.44 -8.02 -19.36
N ILE A 393 3.76 -7.77 -18.08
CA ILE A 393 3.05 -6.80 -17.24
C ILE A 393 3.13 -5.40 -17.88
N LEU A 394 4.33 -4.95 -18.25
CA LEU A 394 4.52 -3.62 -18.83
C LEU A 394 3.83 -3.46 -20.18
N ASN A 395 3.81 -4.47 -21.04
CA ASN A 395 3.13 -4.39 -22.34
C ASN A 395 1.59 -4.19 -22.20
N LYS A 396 1.02 -4.62 -21.06
CA LYS A 396 -0.41 -4.45 -20.75
C LYS A 396 -0.74 -3.08 -20.16
N ALA A 397 0.26 -2.33 -19.70
CA ALA A 397 0.11 -1.06 -18.98
C ALA A 397 -0.22 0.12 -19.92
N LYS A 398 -1.34 0.03 -20.63
CA LYS A 398 -1.81 1.09 -21.53
C LYS A 398 -3.32 1.15 -21.62
N TYR A 399 -3.80 2.35 -21.89
CA TYR A 399 -5.17 2.67 -22.28
C TYR A 399 -5.16 3.44 -23.60
N THR A 400 -5.98 3.03 -24.56
CA THR A 400 -5.95 3.57 -25.94
C THR A 400 -7.32 3.97 -26.48
N LYS A 401 -8.40 3.74 -25.71
CA LYS A 401 -9.75 4.11 -26.13
C LYS A 401 -9.94 5.63 -25.95
N THR A 402 -10.77 6.23 -26.79
CA THR A 402 -11.16 7.64 -26.71
C THR A 402 -12.64 7.76 -27.04
N ASN A 403 -13.32 8.75 -26.43
CA ASN A 403 -14.66 9.25 -26.77
C ASN A 403 -15.61 8.23 -27.43
N GLU A 404 -16.19 7.35 -26.61
CA GLU A 404 -17.26 6.45 -27.02
C GLU A 404 -18.63 7.08 -26.68
N TYR A 405 -19.65 6.78 -27.48
CA TYR A 405 -21.04 7.25 -27.26
C TYR A 405 -21.22 8.79 -27.27
N GLY A 406 -20.21 9.55 -27.71
CA GLY A 406 -20.23 11.02 -27.63
C GLY A 406 -20.11 11.55 -26.20
N LYS A 407 -19.58 10.74 -25.27
CA LYS A 407 -19.41 11.05 -23.85
C LYS A 407 -17.94 10.97 -23.46
N GLU A 408 -17.54 11.71 -22.42
CA GLU A 408 -16.16 11.74 -21.98
C GLU A 408 -15.76 10.42 -21.28
N PRO A 409 -14.57 9.83 -21.55
CA PRO A 409 -14.12 8.65 -20.83
C PRO A 409 -13.62 9.00 -19.43
N VAL A 410 -14.05 8.22 -18.43
CA VAL A 410 -13.54 8.29 -17.06
C VAL A 410 -13.21 6.91 -16.52
N LEU A 411 -12.11 6.80 -15.77
CA LEU A 411 -11.60 5.52 -15.29
C LEU A 411 -11.72 5.44 -13.77
N SER A 412 -12.87 5.02 -13.26
CA SER A 412 -13.10 5.01 -11.81
C SER A 412 -12.49 3.82 -11.07
N GLU A 413 -11.97 2.84 -11.82
CA GLU A 413 -11.18 1.73 -11.31
C GLU A 413 -10.16 1.26 -12.34
N TRP A 414 -8.86 1.37 -12.04
CA TRP A 414 -7.81 0.78 -12.87
C TRP A 414 -6.67 0.21 -12.03
N GLY A 415 -5.93 -0.73 -12.62
CA GLY A 415 -4.78 -1.35 -11.98
C GLY A 415 -4.57 -2.78 -12.46
N ILE A 416 -3.72 -3.50 -11.72
CA ILE A 416 -3.55 -4.94 -11.90
C ILE A 416 -4.61 -5.65 -11.06
N PHE A 417 -5.34 -6.57 -11.69
CA PHE A 417 -6.35 -7.41 -11.04
C PHE A 417 -5.90 -8.86 -11.12
N ASP A 418 -5.33 -9.40 -10.05
CA ASP A 418 -5.17 -10.84 -9.90
C ASP A 418 -5.26 -11.24 -8.43
N GLN A 419 -6.02 -12.32 -8.19
CA GLN A 419 -6.28 -12.86 -6.87
C GLN A 419 -5.18 -13.86 -6.57
N ASN A 420 -4.51 -13.73 -5.42
CA ASN A 420 -3.45 -14.65 -5.00
C ASN A 420 -2.31 -14.77 -6.02
N VAL A 421 -1.49 -13.72 -6.15
CA VAL A 421 -0.18 -13.84 -6.84
C VAL A 421 0.80 -14.65 -5.98
N LYS A 422 0.42 -15.85 -5.54
CA LYS A 422 1.40 -16.87 -5.14
C LYS A 422 1.99 -17.39 -6.44
N GLY A 423 2.87 -16.61 -7.03
CA GLY A 423 3.58 -17.10 -8.18
C GLY A 423 4.33 -18.40 -7.83
N PRO A 424 4.56 -19.30 -8.80
CA PRO A 424 5.13 -20.64 -8.62
C PRO A 424 6.42 -20.76 -7.77
N SER A 425 7.09 -19.65 -7.45
CA SER A 425 8.36 -19.57 -6.73
C SER A 425 8.28 -18.86 -5.37
N GLY A 426 7.12 -18.34 -4.94
CA GLY A 426 6.97 -17.62 -3.67
C GLY A 426 7.50 -16.16 -3.64
N TYR A 427 8.41 -15.77 -4.55
CA TYR A 427 8.94 -14.40 -4.66
C TYR A 427 8.03 -13.44 -5.45
N GLU A 428 7.14 -13.97 -6.26
CA GLU A 428 6.11 -13.22 -7.01
C GLU A 428 4.93 -12.76 -6.13
N GLY A 429 4.96 -13.11 -4.83
CA GLY A 429 3.95 -12.79 -3.80
C GLY A 429 3.56 -11.31 -3.74
N HIS A 430 4.56 -10.42 -3.78
CA HIS A 430 4.42 -8.99 -3.53
C HIS A 430 4.54 -8.12 -4.78
N ILE A 431 4.39 -8.71 -5.98
CA ILE A 431 4.56 -7.97 -7.24
C ILE A 431 3.66 -6.74 -7.34
N LEU A 432 2.48 -6.79 -6.71
CA LEU A 432 1.48 -5.71 -6.75
C LEU A 432 1.90 -4.46 -5.97
N LYS A 433 2.87 -4.57 -5.05
CA LYS A 433 3.46 -3.47 -4.28
C LYS A 433 4.94 -3.22 -4.57
N SER A 434 5.49 -3.81 -5.63
CA SER A 434 6.92 -3.71 -5.98
C SER A 434 7.24 -2.57 -6.96
N LEU A 435 8.54 -2.41 -7.26
CA LEU A 435 9.03 -1.53 -8.31
C LEU A 435 8.43 -1.87 -9.69
N THR A 436 8.17 -3.15 -9.98
CA THR A 436 7.43 -3.56 -11.19
C THR A 436 6.04 -2.92 -11.26
N ALA A 437 5.27 -2.96 -10.17
CA ALA A 437 3.96 -2.30 -10.13
C ALA A 437 4.07 -0.77 -10.21
N SER A 438 5.17 -0.20 -9.70
CA SER A 438 5.46 1.23 -9.84
C SER A 438 5.67 1.62 -11.31
N LEU A 439 6.50 0.87 -12.03
CA LEU A 439 6.74 1.10 -13.45
C LEU A 439 5.50 0.80 -14.31
N PHE A 440 4.67 -0.18 -13.92
CA PHE A 440 3.35 -0.40 -14.53
C PHE A 440 2.45 0.83 -14.36
N ASN A 441 2.30 1.35 -13.13
CA ASN A 441 1.47 2.52 -12.85
C ASN A 441 1.98 3.75 -13.61
N SER A 442 3.30 3.97 -13.63
CA SER A 442 3.92 5.05 -14.39
C SER A 442 3.63 4.95 -15.89
N LYS A 443 3.80 3.75 -16.48
CA LYS A 443 3.49 3.50 -17.89
C LYS A 443 2.02 3.70 -18.24
N PHE A 444 1.13 3.24 -17.36
CA PHE A 444 -0.31 3.42 -17.55
C PHE A 444 -0.67 4.90 -17.52
N LEU A 445 -0.14 5.67 -16.55
CA LEU A 445 -0.34 7.11 -16.46
C LEU A 445 0.26 7.88 -17.65
N PHE A 446 1.42 7.47 -18.19
CA PHE A 446 1.93 8.02 -19.45
C PHE A 446 0.88 7.91 -20.55
N SER A 447 0.29 6.72 -20.72
CA SER A 447 -0.74 6.52 -21.75
C SER A 447 -2.00 7.38 -21.56
N LEU A 448 -2.35 7.74 -20.32
CA LEU A 448 -3.47 8.64 -20.05
C LEU A 448 -3.12 10.10 -20.33
N ILE A 449 -1.92 10.52 -19.92
CA ILE A 449 -1.40 11.88 -20.14
C ILE A 449 -1.29 12.15 -21.63
N GLU A 450 -0.69 11.24 -22.40
CA GLU A 450 -0.56 11.36 -23.86
C GLU A 450 -1.91 11.35 -24.56
N ASN A 451 -2.86 10.56 -24.07
CA ASN A 451 -4.21 10.45 -24.63
C ASN A 451 -5.04 11.72 -24.45
N GLY A 452 -4.95 12.39 -23.30
CA GLY A 452 -5.60 13.67 -23.00
C GLY A 452 -7.13 13.67 -22.92
N SER A 453 -7.81 12.59 -23.31
CA SER A 453 -9.29 12.54 -23.32
C SER A 453 -9.90 12.10 -21.99
N VAL A 454 -9.15 11.39 -21.15
CA VAL A 454 -9.62 10.88 -19.85
C VAL A 454 -9.65 12.00 -18.82
N LYS A 455 -10.82 12.25 -18.21
CA LYS A 455 -10.99 13.36 -17.25
C LYS A 455 -10.53 13.04 -15.84
N TYR A 456 -10.79 11.82 -15.38
CA TYR A 456 -10.25 11.33 -14.12
C TYR A 456 -9.88 9.85 -14.24
N ALA A 457 -8.91 9.44 -13.42
CA ALA A 457 -8.48 8.06 -13.32
C ALA A 457 -8.17 7.71 -11.87
N LEU A 458 -8.80 6.65 -11.38
CA LEU A 458 -8.81 6.27 -9.97
C LEU A 458 -8.18 4.90 -9.82
N ARG A 459 -6.98 4.88 -9.26
CA ARG A 459 -6.24 3.66 -9.04
C ARG A 459 -6.94 2.84 -7.96
N HIS A 460 -7.28 1.59 -8.28
CA HIS A 460 -7.84 0.66 -7.32
C HIS A 460 -6.70 -0.10 -6.59
N MET A 461 -6.46 0.12 -5.30
CA MET A 461 -7.21 0.97 -4.35
C MET A 461 -6.30 1.75 -3.39
N LEU A 462 -6.87 2.68 -2.62
CA LEU A 462 -6.10 3.49 -1.67
C LEU A 462 -5.39 2.62 -0.62
N ASN A 463 -6.13 1.85 0.17
CA ASN A 463 -5.58 1.07 1.27
C ASN A 463 -6.09 -0.39 1.31
N THR A 464 -5.28 -1.23 1.93
CA THR A 464 -5.53 -2.64 2.26
C THR A 464 -5.11 -2.88 3.70
N SER A 465 -5.79 -3.75 4.45
CA SER A 465 -5.31 -4.18 5.78
C SER A 465 -4.33 -5.34 5.66
N ASP A 466 -3.26 -5.34 6.47
CA ASP A 466 -2.34 -6.49 6.63
C ASP A 466 -2.98 -7.64 7.43
N SER A 467 -4.07 -7.38 8.15
CA SER A 467 -4.84 -8.38 8.89
C SER A 467 -6.12 -8.76 8.14
N ASP A 468 -6.31 -10.08 8.00
CA ASP A 468 -7.49 -10.82 7.51
C ASP A 468 -8.73 -9.96 7.19
N ASP A 469 -8.77 -9.39 5.98
CA ASP A 469 -10.03 -9.00 5.35
C ASP A 469 -10.79 -10.27 4.95
N THR A 470 -11.44 -10.88 5.93
CA THR A 470 -12.33 -12.03 5.69
C THR A 470 -13.59 -11.66 4.89
N GLN A 471 -13.85 -10.36 4.68
CA GLN A 471 -15.06 -9.83 4.07
C GLN A 471 -14.86 -9.38 2.61
N ASN A 472 -13.64 -9.41 2.08
CA ASN A 472 -13.40 -9.40 0.65
C ASN A 472 -12.16 -10.21 0.25
N THR A 473 -12.34 -11.52 0.15
CA THR A 473 -11.33 -12.49 -0.26
C THR A 473 -10.88 -12.36 -1.74
N SER A 474 -11.43 -11.39 -2.49
CA SER A 474 -11.22 -11.27 -3.94
C SER A 474 -9.99 -10.44 -4.33
N TYR A 475 -9.28 -9.80 -3.40
CA TYR A 475 -8.14 -8.94 -3.71
C TYR A 475 -6.92 -9.24 -2.82
N SER A 476 -5.73 -9.11 -3.39
CA SER A 476 -4.48 -9.24 -2.62
C SER A 476 -4.32 -8.07 -1.65
N PRO A 477 -3.89 -8.30 -0.39
CA PRO A 477 -3.54 -7.23 0.54
C PRO A 477 -2.38 -6.36 0.03
N ASP A 478 -1.65 -6.80 -1.00
CA ASP A 478 -0.56 -6.04 -1.61
C ASP A 478 -1.01 -5.03 -2.67
N ASN A 479 -2.31 -4.91 -2.94
CA ASN A 479 -2.81 -4.00 -3.99
C ASN A 479 -3.21 -2.61 -3.47
N GLY A 480 -3.04 -2.28 -2.18
CA GLY A 480 -3.20 -0.91 -1.67
C GLY A 480 -2.06 0.01 -2.13
N LEU A 481 -2.29 1.33 -2.20
CA LEU A 481 -1.22 2.33 -2.34
C LEU A 481 -0.52 2.58 -1.00
N ILE A 482 -1.29 2.48 0.08
CA ILE A 482 -0.81 2.54 1.46
C ILE A 482 -1.31 1.30 2.20
N ALA A 483 -0.61 0.94 3.28
CA ALA A 483 -0.94 -0.22 4.10
C ALA A 483 -0.92 0.17 5.58
N PRO A 484 -2.11 0.35 6.20
CA PRO A 484 -2.23 0.57 7.63
C PRO A 484 -1.85 -0.69 8.41
N VAL A 485 -0.96 -0.53 9.39
CA VAL A 485 -0.49 -1.60 10.30
C VAL A 485 -0.85 -1.27 11.73
N GLU A 486 -0.83 -2.24 12.64
CA GLU A 486 -1.33 -2.10 14.02
C GLU A 486 -0.98 -0.74 14.64
N GLU A 487 0.29 -0.36 14.52
CA GLU A 487 0.80 0.96 14.88
C GLU A 487 1.35 1.64 13.62
N GLY A 488 0.52 2.47 12.98
CA GLY A 488 0.84 3.40 11.89
C GLY A 488 0.51 2.94 10.47
N THR A 489 1.26 3.42 9.48
CA THR A 489 0.99 3.16 8.05
C THR A 489 2.28 3.29 7.24
N TYR A 490 2.45 2.47 6.19
CA TYR A 490 3.54 2.63 5.23
C TYR A 490 3.01 2.80 3.79
N VAL A 491 3.84 3.40 2.94
CA VAL A 491 3.56 3.65 1.52
C VAL A 491 4.14 2.51 0.68
N ASN A 492 3.29 1.86 -0.12
CA ASN A 492 3.73 0.84 -1.07
C ASN A 492 4.50 1.48 -2.24
N ALA A 493 5.45 0.74 -2.82
CA ALA A 493 6.27 1.26 -3.92
C ALA A 493 5.41 1.72 -5.11
N ASN A 494 4.32 0.98 -5.38
CA ASN A 494 3.36 1.23 -6.44
C ASN A 494 2.68 2.63 -6.36
N ALA A 495 2.77 3.33 -5.22
CA ALA A 495 2.22 4.67 -5.02
C ALA A 495 3.19 5.79 -5.36
N LEU A 496 4.49 5.53 -5.35
CA LEU A 496 5.52 6.54 -5.58
C LEU A 496 5.46 7.22 -6.97
N PRO A 497 4.98 6.58 -8.05
CA PRO A 497 4.72 7.28 -9.31
C PRO A 497 3.72 8.45 -9.16
N PHE A 498 2.72 8.36 -8.28
CA PHE A 498 1.75 9.44 -8.06
C PHE A 498 2.44 10.68 -7.52
N LYS A 499 3.30 10.51 -6.49
CA LYS A 499 4.12 11.60 -5.95
C LYS A 499 5.03 12.20 -7.02
N MET A 500 5.68 11.37 -7.83
CA MET A 500 6.52 11.82 -8.95
C MET A 500 5.73 12.71 -9.91
N PHE A 501 4.55 12.30 -10.36
CA PHE A 501 3.75 13.12 -11.27
C PHE A 501 3.23 14.40 -10.61
N ARG A 502 2.74 14.31 -9.37
CA ARG A 502 2.10 15.44 -8.68
C ARG A 502 3.08 16.55 -8.34
N GLU A 503 4.31 16.20 -8.02
CA GLU A 503 5.33 17.18 -7.62
C GLU A 503 6.28 17.55 -8.77
N ARG A 504 6.45 16.67 -9.76
CA ARG A 504 7.47 16.80 -10.83
C ARG A 504 6.91 16.76 -12.26
N LEU A 505 5.61 16.99 -12.45
CA LEU A 505 5.04 17.23 -13.78
C LEU A 505 4.16 18.49 -13.79
N SER A 506 4.50 19.42 -14.68
CA SER A 506 3.75 20.65 -14.92
C SER A 506 2.41 20.38 -15.63
N GLU A 507 1.53 21.37 -15.65
CA GLU A 507 0.12 21.21 -16.01
C GLU A 507 -0.19 21.12 -17.51
N ASN A 508 0.72 21.49 -18.41
CA ASN A 508 0.49 21.45 -19.86
C ASN A 508 1.36 20.41 -20.54
N TYR A 509 0.76 19.33 -21.04
CA TYR A 509 1.46 18.29 -21.80
C TYR A 509 1.97 18.85 -23.13
N ILE A 510 3.22 18.54 -23.45
CA ILE A 510 3.88 18.88 -24.71
C ILE A 510 4.30 17.60 -25.44
N THR A 511 4.44 17.67 -26.77
CA THR A 511 4.89 16.53 -27.55
C THR A 511 6.31 16.12 -27.17
N THR A 512 6.48 14.82 -26.86
CA THR A 512 7.78 14.19 -26.59
C THR A 512 8.09 13.19 -27.69
N THR A 513 9.20 13.40 -28.42
CA THR A 513 9.66 12.46 -29.45
C THR A 513 10.83 11.65 -28.95
N ILE A 514 10.80 10.33 -29.17
CA ILE A 514 11.84 9.40 -28.72
C ILE A 514 12.38 8.63 -29.92
N ASN A 515 13.68 8.76 -30.17
CA ASN A 515 14.39 8.09 -31.25
C ASN A 515 15.42 7.11 -30.69
N GLY A 516 15.59 5.95 -31.35
CA GLY A 516 16.63 4.98 -31.01
C GLY A 516 16.40 4.16 -29.74
N SER A 517 15.28 4.35 -29.03
CA SER A 517 14.93 3.58 -27.84
C SER A 517 14.79 2.08 -28.18
N PRO A 518 15.54 1.18 -27.50
CA PRO A 518 15.47 -0.26 -27.77
C PRO A 518 14.08 -0.83 -27.44
N SER A 519 13.79 -2.00 -27.99
CA SER A 519 12.60 -2.77 -27.63
C SER A 519 13.00 -4.09 -27.01
N ALA A 520 12.36 -4.46 -25.90
CA ALA A 520 12.47 -5.79 -25.35
C ALA A 520 12.07 -6.83 -26.41
N LEU A 521 12.91 -7.86 -26.59
CA LEU A 521 12.65 -8.97 -27.51
C LEU A 521 11.31 -9.65 -27.24
N ILE A 522 10.91 -9.73 -25.97
CA ILE A 522 9.67 -10.33 -25.50
C ILE A 522 8.73 -9.21 -25.04
N GLY A 523 7.48 -9.24 -25.51
CA GLY A 523 6.46 -8.23 -25.20
C GLY A 523 6.51 -6.97 -26.07
N LYS A 524 7.59 -6.74 -26.84
CA LYS A 524 7.79 -5.54 -27.67
C LYS A 524 7.61 -4.23 -26.88
N VAL A 525 8.02 -4.23 -25.61
CA VAL A 525 8.01 -3.04 -24.76
C VAL A 525 9.17 -2.15 -25.17
N GLN A 526 8.89 -0.89 -25.48
CA GLN A 526 9.92 0.13 -25.67
C GLN A 526 10.58 0.40 -24.31
N LEU A 527 11.91 0.29 -24.26
CA LEU A 527 12.65 0.23 -22.99
C LEU A 527 12.89 1.61 -22.38
N VAL A 528 12.99 2.65 -23.20
CA VAL A 528 13.02 4.05 -22.75
C VAL A 528 11.80 4.77 -23.29
N GLU A 529 10.95 5.27 -22.39
CA GLU A 529 9.79 6.10 -22.71
C GLU A 529 9.78 7.36 -21.84
N ALA A 530 9.10 8.41 -22.29
CA ALA A 530 9.08 9.68 -21.58
C ALA A 530 7.81 10.48 -21.88
N VAL A 531 7.36 11.26 -20.90
CA VAL A 531 6.37 12.34 -21.06
C VAL A 531 6.98 13.65 -20.63
N SER A 532 6.49 14.75 -21.17
CA SER A 532 7.02 16.08 -20.87
C SER A 532 5.89 17.10 -20.75
N ALA A 533 6.11 18.11 -19.91
CA ALA A 533 5.14 19.16 -19.68
C ALA A 533 5.81 20.51 -19.39
N VAL A 534 5.07 21.59 -19.62
CA VAL A 534 5.46 22.95 -19.22
C VAL A 534 4.39 23.60 -18.36
N ASN A 535 4.81 24.51 -17.49
CA ASN A 535 3.87 25.35 -16.76
C ASN A 535 3.29 26.46 -17.67
N ASN A 536 2.24 27.14 -17.21
CA ASN A 536 1.47 28.10 -18.02
C ASN A 536 2.30 29.23 -18.65
N ASP A 537 3.33 29.72 -17.95
CA ASP A 537 4.21 30.78 -18.44
C ASP A 537 5.48 30.27 -19.15
N LYS A 538 5.64 28.94 -19.24
CA LYS A 538 6.78 28.25 -19.87
C LYS A 538 8.12 28.67 -19.26
N THR A 539 8.14 28.87 -17.94
CA THR A 539 9.36 29.09 -17.14
C THR A 539 9.90 27.79 -16.55
N VAL A 540 9.05 26.77 -16.43
CA VAL A 540 9.39 25.42 -15.97
C VAL A 540 9.07 24.40 -17.06
N LEU A 541 10.01 23.50 -17.32
CA LEU A 541 9.84 22.34 -18.20
C LEU A 541 10.20 21.08 -17.42
N ASP A 542 9.31 20.10 -17.45
CA ASP A 542 9.48 18.81 -16.81
C ASP A 542 9.59 17.70 -17.85
N ILE A 543 10.53 16.79 -17.66
CA ILE A 543 10.62 15.53 -18.40
C ILE A 543 10.63 14.39 -17.41
N ILE A 544 9.69 13.45 -17.54
CA ILE A 544 9.68 12.21 -16.78
C ILE A 544 10.01 11.07 -17.73
N VAL A 545 11.07 10.32 -17.43
CA VAL A 545 11.59 9.22 -18.24
C VAL A 545 11.51 7.91 -17.45
N ASN A 546 10.94 6.88 -18.04
CA ASN A 546 11.01 5.52 -17.53
C ASN A 546 12.09 4.75 -18.30
N ASN A 547 13.04 4.16 -17.57
CA ASN A 547 13.89 3.10 -18.09
C ASN A 547 13.32 1.76 -17.60
N TYR A 548 12.64 1.06 -18.50
CA TYR A 548 12.05 -0.24 -18.22
C TYR A 548 13.03 -1.40 -18.32
N ASP A 549 14.28 -1.19 -18.73
CA ASP A 549 15.24 -2.29 -18.78
C ASP A 549 15.52 -2.82 -17.38
N ALA A 550 15.39 -4.14 -17.22
CA ALA A 550 15.54 -4.78 -15.92
C ALA A 550 16.98 -4.74 -15.39
N SER A 551 18.01 -4.50 -16.23
CA SER A 551 19.41 -4.52 -15.79
C SER A 551 20.29 -3.40 -16.31
N ASP A 552 19.93 -2.77 -17.42
CA ASP A 552 20.86 -1.90 -18.12
C ASP A 552 20.50 -0.41 -17.97
N ASP A 553 21.50 0.39 -17.61
CA ASP A 553 21.41 1.85 -17.63
C ASP A 553 21.47 2.36 -19.07
N TYR A 554 20.72 3.41 -19.38
CA TYR A 554 20.77 4.05 -20.71
C TYR A 554 21.29 5.49 -20.63
N SER A 555 22.33 5.77 -21.42
CA SER A 555 22.73 7.14 -21.74
C SER A 555 21.83 7.66 -22.86
N VAL A 556 21.09 8.73 -22.56
CA VAL A 556 20.09 9.32 -23.46
C VAL A 556 20.45 10.78 -23.70
N ASN A 557 20.41 11.18 -24.97
CA ASN A 557 20.54 12.56 -25.38
C ASN A 557 19.20 13.29 -25.24
N ILE A 558 19.18 14.39 -24.49
CA ILE A 558 17.98 15.20 -24.23
C ILE A 558 18.11 16.51 -25.01
N ASN A 559 17.15 16.77 -25.89
CA ASN A 559 17.05 17.99 -26.70
C ASN A 559 15.82 18.80 -26.28
N LEU A 560 16.03 20.03 -25.83
CA LEU A 560 15.01 20.97 -25.38
C LEU A 560 14.83 22.07 -26.43
N ASP A 561 13.98 21.82 -27.42
CA ASP A 561 13.67 22.81 -28.45
C ASP A 561 12.79 23.93 -27.85
N ASN A 562 13.11 25.16 -28.22
CA ASN A 562 12.42 26.37 -27.74
C ASN A 562 12.43 26.56 -26.21
N PHE A 563 13.36 25.93 -25.50
CA PHE A 563 13.59 26.12 -24.07
C PHE A 563 15.10 26.19 -23.80
N ASP A 564 15.56 27.32 -23.31
CA ASP A 564 16.97 27.50 -22.92
C ASP A 564 17.02 27.37 -21.38
N PRO A 565 17.43 26.21 -20.84
CA PRO A 565 17.40 25.99 -19.41
C PRO A 565 18.53 26.78 -18.74
N TYR A 566 18.28 27.21 -17.51
CA TYR A 566 19.33 27.55 -16.57
C TYR A 566 20.26 26.34 -16.38
N THR A 567 21.53 26.59 -16.06
CA THR A 567 22.56 25.54 -16.02
C THR A 567 22.29 24.48 -14.96
N GLN A 568 21.47 24.79 -13.96
CA GLN A 568 21.04 23.84 -12.94
C GLN A 568 19.65 23.26 -13.23
N ALA A 569 19.51 21.96 -13.03
CA ALA A 569 18.22 21.26 -13.07
C ALA A 569 18.08 20.30 -11.88
N GLU A 570 16.84 20.12 -11.41
CA GLU A 570 16.51 19.20 -10.34
C GLU A 570 16.21 17.82 -10.92
N VAL A 571 16.79 16.78 -10.35
CA VAL A 571 16.58 15.40 -10.79
C VAL A 571 16.07 14.55 -9.65
N TRP A 572 14.90 13.94 -9.83
CA TRP A 572 14.34 12.95 -8.93
C TRP A 572 14.33 11.58 -9.58
N THR A 573 14.80 10.55 -8.87
CA THR A 573 14.85 9.18 -9.38
C THR A 573 14.17 8.25 -8.37
N LEU A 574 13.08 7.62 -8.81
CA LEU A 574 12.44 6.49 -8.18
C LEU A 574 13.15 5.20 -8.62
N ASN A 575 13.76 4.48 -7.68
CA ASN A 575 14.43 3.21 -7.95
C ASN A 575 14.45 2.29 -6.71
N GLY A 576 14.89 1.05 -6.89
CA GLY A 576 15.19 0.06 -5.86
C GLY A 576 16.31 -0.88 -6.32
N SER A 577 16.67 -1.88 -5.53
CA SER A 577 17.76 -2.81 -5.88
C SER A 577 17.44 -3.77 -7.03
N SER A 578 16.15 -3.94 -7.36
CA SER A 578 15.69 -4.81 -8.45
C SER A 578 14.25 -4.48 -8.85
N ILE A 579 13.81 -4.97 -10.02
CA ILE A 579 12.41 -4.92 -10.47
C ILE A 579 11.40 -5.52 -9.48
N TYR A 580 11.82 -6.39 -8.57
CA TYR A 580 10.95 -7.04 -7.59
C TYR A 580 11.02 -6.44 -6.19
N THR A 581 11.88 -5.44 -5.96
CA THR A 581 12.00 -4.78 -4.67
C THR A 581 10.69 -4.08 -4.30
N TYR A 582 10.27 -4.18 -3.04
CA TYR A 582 9.00 -3.64 -2.54
C TYR A 582 9.17 -3.03 -1.14
N ASN A 583 8.22 -2.21 -0.72
CA ASN A 583 8.18 -1.66 0.64
C ASN A 583 7.27 -2.51 1.54
N ASP A 584 7.62 -2.63 2.81
CA ASP A 584 6.79 -3.24 3.85
C ASP A 584 6.96 -2.48 5.18
N SER A 585 6.23 -2.88 6.22
CA SER A 585 6.26 -2.23 7.53
C SER A 585 7.63 -2.27 8.22
N LYS A 586 8.48 -3.24 7.88
CA LYS A 586 9.83 -3.35 8.42
C LYS A 586 10.85 -2.57 7.60
N TYR A 587 10.67 -2.55 6.28
CA TYR A 587 11.56 -1.93 5.30
C TYR A 587 10.75 -1.03 4.36
N TYR A 588 10.33 0.13 4.89
CA TYR A 588 9.35 1.02 4.25
C TYR A 588 9.95 1.93 3.15
N ASP A 589 11.27 1.91 2.94
CA ASP A 589 11.97 2.80 1.99
C ASP A 589 12.94 2.08 1.02
N ARG A 590 12.80 0.75 0.84
CA ARG A 590 13.66 -0.02 -0.10
C ARG A 590 13.49 0.43 -1.54
N VAL A 591 12.26 0.79 -1.90
CA VAL A 591 11.96 1.56 -3.10
C VAL A 591 11.64 2.98 -2.63
N LYS A 592 12.37 3.96 -3.14
CA LYS A 592 12.23 5.35 -2.74
C LYS A 592 12.59 6.31 -3.87
N ILE A 593 12.19 7.56 -3.69
CA ILE A 593 12.57 8.67 -4.55
C ILE A 593 13.82 9.31 -3.94
N THR A 594 14.84 9.49 -4.77
CA THR A 594 16.08 10.20 -4.41
C THR A 594 16.19 11.47 -5.23
N GLY A 595 16.68 12.55 -4.65
CA GLY A 595 16.84 13.84 -5.32
C GLY A 595 18.32 14.21 -5.49
N LYS A 596 18.65 14.93 -6.56
CA LYS A 596 19.93 15.62 -6.74
C LYS A 596 19.76 16.84 -7.66
N THR A 597 20.78 17.68 -7.70
CA THR A 597 20.93 18.75 -8.71
C THR A 597 22.01 18.35 -9.71
N ILE A 598 21.84 18.73 -10.97
CA ILE A 598 22.89 18.69 -11.98
C ILE A 598 23.25 20.12 -12.39
N ASP A 599 24.52 20.40 -12.67
CA ASP A 599 25.04 21.77 -12.92
C ASP A 599 25.37 22.06 -14.40
N ASN A 600 25.03 21.14 -15.30
CA ASN A 600 25.37 21.19 -16.72
C ASN A 600 24.14 20.98 -17.63
N ALA A 601 22.95 21.35 -17.15
CA ALA A 601 21.77 21.40 -17.98
C ALA A 601 21.97 22.42 -19.11
N SER A 602 21.56 22.05 -20.32
CA SER A 602 21.60 22.90 -21.51
C SER A 602 20.52 22.41 -22.49
N SER A 603 20.28 23.15 -23.56
CA SER A 603 19.31 22.75 -24.58
C SER A 603 19.63 21.41 -25.25
N ASN A 604 20.88 20.93 -25.15
CA ASN A 604 21.28 19.59 -25.59
C ASN A 604 22.31 19.00 -24.63
N PHE A 605 21.94 17.95 -23.89
CA PHE A 605 22.86 17.28 -22.98
C PHE A 605 22.55 15.78 -22.86
N ASN A 606 23.50 15.02 -22.32
CA ASN A 606 23.32 13.59 -22.07
C ASN A 606 23.05 13.35 -20.58
N TYR A 607 22.10 12.46 -20.30
CA TYR A 607 21.82 11.97 -18.95
C TYR A 607 21.79 10.44 -18.94
N ILE A 608 22.25 9.83 -17.84
CA ILE A 608 22.23 8.38 -17.65
C ILE A 608 21.02 8.04 -16.77
N PHE A 609 20.07 7.31 -17.36
CA PHE A 609 18.89 6.81 -16.68
C PHE A 609 19.14 5.40 -16.13
N PRO A 610 19.14 5.21 -14.80
CA PRO A 610 19.40 3.90 -14.20
C PRO A 610 18.43 2.83 -14.68
N ALA A 611 18.85 1.57 -14.68
CA ALA A 611 17.98 0.43 -14.92
C ALA A 611 16.73 0.46 -14.03
N HIS A 612 15.62 -0.06 -14.57
CA HIS A 612 14.34 -0.26 -13.88
C HIS A 612 13.88 0.94 -13.03
N SER A 613 14.00 2.14 -13.57
CA SER A 613 13.78 3.39 -12.84
C SER A 613 12.77 4.32 -13.53
N MET A 614 12.23 5.23 -12.73
CA MET A 614 11.48 6.41 -13.20
C MET A 614 12.24 7.65 -12.73
N THR A 615 12.63 8.52 -13.67
CA THR A 615 13.41 9.73 -13.38
C THR A 615 12.69 10.96 -13.91
N ALA A 616 12.45 11.94 -13.04
CA ALA A 616 11.98 13.27 -13.42
C ALA A 616 13.14 14.25 -13.44
N ILE A 617 13.22 15.08 -14.47
CA ILE A 617 14.14 16.21 -14.57
C ILE A 617 13.31 17.48 -14.73
N ARG A 618 13.45 18.41 -13.79
CA ARG A 618 12.81 19.72 -13.82
C ARG A 618 13.84 20.78 -14.20
N PHE A 619 13.57 21.47 -15.30
CA PHE A 619 14.36 22.57 -15.80
C PHE A 619 13.65 23.89 -15.52
N HIS A 620 14.45 24.92 -15.22
CA HIS A 620 13.99 26.29 -15.00
C HIS A 620 14.63 27.19 -16.06
N LYS A 621 13.96 28.29 -16.43
CA LYS A 621 14.46 29.23 -17.45
C LYS A 621 15.52 30.20 -16.89
N ASP A 622 15.44 30.51 -15.60
CA ASP A 622 16.35 31.42 -14.91
C ASP A 622 16.63 30.97 -13.47
N GLU A 623 17.65 31.57 -12.85
CA GLU A 623 18.03 31.32 -11.45
C GLU A 623 16.91 31.72 -10.47
N GLY A 624 16.10 32.72 -10.83
CA GLY A 624 15.00 33.22 -9.99
C GLY A 624 13.86 32.23 -9.79
N GLY A 625 13.73 31.25 -10.68
CA GLY A 625 12.80 30.11 -10.55
C GLY A 625 13.33 28.98 -9.67
N LEU A 626 14.63 28.96 -9.35
CA LEU A 626 15.18 27.93 -8.47
C LEU A 626 14.85 28.23 -7.00
N PRO A 627 14.44 27.21 -6.23
CA PRO A 627 14.33 27.34 -4.79
C PRO A 627 15.72 27.59 -4.18
N SER A 628 15.77 28.33 -3.07
CA SER A 628 17.02 28.71 -2.39
C SER A 628 17.88 27.52 -1.92
N SER A 629 17.31 26.31 -1.92
CA SER A 629 17.95 25.03 -1.64
C SER A 629 17.40 23.96 -2.59
N PRO A 630 18.17 22.90 -2.93
CA PRO A 630 17.65 21.77 -3.70
C PRO A 630 16.39 21.19 -3.04
N VAL A 631 15.28 21.07 -3.79
CA VAL A 631 14.07 20.44 -3.26
C VAL A 631 14.30 18.94 -3.25
N MET A 632 14.75 18.46 -2.10
CA MET A 632 14.85 17.04 -1.84
C MET A 632 13.45 16.44 -1.69
N PRO A 633 13.22 15.23 -2.20
CA PRO A 633 11.94 14.57 -1.99
C PRO A 633 11.72 14.38 -0.49
N GLU A 634 10.50 14.67 -0.05
CA GLU A 634 10.08 14.34 1.31
C GLU A 634 10.27 12.84 1.56
N LYS A 635 10.68 12.48 2.77
CA LYS A 635 10.78 11.08 3.17
C LYS A 635 9.40 10.49 3.35
N ALA A 636 9.24 9.24 2.95
CA ALA A 636 8.00 8.52 3.21
C ALA A 636 7.68 8.53 4.72
N PRO A 637 6.40 8.71 5.11
CA PRO A 637 5.98 8.61 6.50
C PRO A 637 6.45 7.28 7.09
N LYS A 638 7.02 7.36 8.29
CA LYS A 638 7.48 6.16 8.99
C LYS A 638 6.27 5.40 9.53
N PRO A 639 6.29 4.05 9.45
CA PRO A 639 5.20 3.25 9.98
C PRO A 639 5.11 3.37 11.51
N PHE A 640 6.17 3.72 12.23
CA PHE A 640 6.13 3.86 13.68
C PHE A 640 6.18 5.34 14.08
N THR A 641 5.32 5.72 15.02
CA THR A 641 5.17 7.11 15.45
C THR A 641 6.26 7.50 16.43
N ASP A 642 6.90 8.63 16.14
CA ASP A 642 7.39 9.53 17.18
C ASP A 642 6.21 9.82 18.13
N PHE A 643 6.35 9.52 19.42
CA PHE A 643 5.36 9.94 20.41
C PHE A 643 5.89 11.13 21.18
N ILE A 644 4.97 12.01 21.61
CA ILE A 644 5.27 13.12 22.51
C ILE A 644 4.24 13.13 23.65
N ASP A 645 4.72 12.96 24.88
CA ASP A 645 3.93 13.06 26.10
C ASP A 645 4.25 14.39 26.79
N THR A 646 3.35 15.39 26.70
CA THR A 646 3.54 16.73 27.30
C THR A 646 2.68 17.00 28.54
N PHE A 647 1.68 16.16 28.81
CA PHE A 647 0.75 16.25 29.96
C PHE A 647 -0.09 17.54 30.08
N ASN A 648 0.09 18.54 29.21
CA ASN A 648 -0.50 19.87 29.35
C ASN A 648 -2.04 19.85 29.24
N GLY A 649 -2.59 18.94 28.45
CA GLY A 649 -4.03 18.70 28.31
C GLY A 649 -4.65 17.87 29.45
N ASP A 650 -3.85 17.27 30.32
CA ASP A 650 -4.33 16.29 31.29
C ASP A 650 -4.94 16.93 32.54
N THR A 651 -5.85 16.19 33.18
CA THR A 651 -6.45 16.58 34.46
C THR A 651 -5.41 16.40 35.59
N VAL A 652 -5.35 17.34 36.53
CA VAL A 652 -4.41 17.28 37.67
C VAL A 652 -4.84 16.26 38.72
N GLU A 653 -3.91 15.77 39.54
CA GLU A 653 -4.16 14.81 40.63
C GLU A 653 -4.69 13.43 40.17
N VAL A 654 -4.65 13.12 38.88
CA VAL A 654 -4.97 11.80 38.32
C VAL A 654 -3.71 11.09 37.82
N LYS A 655 -3.83 9.78 37.57
CA LYS A 655 -2.74 8.99 36.99
C LYS A 655 -2.49 9.42 35.54
N PRO A 656 -1.23 9.48 35.08
CA PRO A 656 -0.90 9.80 33.68
C PRO A 656 -1.52 8.78 32.71
N PRO A 657 -2.41 9.19 31.79
CA PRO A 657 -3.16 8.26 30.93
C PRO A 657 -2.28 7.41 30.01
N SER A 658 -1.13 7.92 29.61
CA SER A 658 -0.21 7.26 28.68
C SER A 658 0.77 6.28 29.34
N PHE A 659 0.81 6.21 30.67
CA PHE A 659 1.76 5.39 31.43
C PHE A 659 1.07 4.31 32.27
N ASN A 660 1.70 3.13 32.32
CA ASN A 660 1.37 2.12 33.30
C ASN A 660 2.09 2.44 34.62
N VAL A 661 1.33 2.53 35.72
CA VAL A 661 1.86 2.77 37.07
C VAL A 661 1.77 1.47 37.87
N THR A 662 2.89 0.95 38.39
CA THR A 662 2.91 -0.29 39.19
C THR A 662 3.31 -0.04 40.65
N ASN A 663 2.76 -0.87 41.56
CA ASN A 663 2.78 -0.76 43.05
C ASN A 663 1.91 0.37 43.62
N ASP A 664 0.61 0.31 43.33
CA ASP A 664 -0.44 1.27 43.70
C ASP A 664 -0.86 1.20 45.18
N GLY A 665 0.10 1.45 46.07
CA GLY A 665 -0.13 1.67 47.51
C GLY A 665 -0.05 3.16 47.87
N ASP A 666 0.61 3.47 48.99
CA ASP A 666 0.80 4.84 49.47
C ASP A 666 1.77 5.70 48.63
N CYS A 667 2.43 5.16 47.60
CA CYS A 667 3.30 5.94 46.69
C CYS A 667 2.54 6.35 45.41
N LYS A 668 2.74 7.58 44.92
CA LYS A 668 1.86 8.22 43.92
C LYS A 668 2.62 8.67 42.67
N ALA A 669 2.04 8.39 41.50
CA ALA A 669 2.35 9.07 40.24
C ALA A 669 1.14 9.87 39.78
N THR A 670 1.19 11.21 39.85
CA THR A 670 0.06 12.09 39.49
C THR A 670 0.48 13.27 38.63
N ILE A 671 -0.47 13.78 37.84
CA ILE A 671 -0.28 15.01 37.06
C ILE A 671 -0.30 16.24 37.99
N GLN A 672 0.68 17.13 37.83
CA GLN A 672 0.88 18.34 38.62
C GLN A 672 1.04 19.58 37.73
N GLU A 673 0.60 20.74 38.23
CA GLU A 673 0.77 22.07 37.58
C GLU A 673 2.17 22.65 37.81
N ILE A 674 3.19 21.82 37.60
CA ILE A 674 4.60 22.16 37.77
C ILE A 674 5.30 21.94 36.42
N PRO A 675 6.06 22.93 35.89
CA PRO A 675 6.38 24.21 36.52
C PRO A 675 5.27 25.27 36.50
N THR A 676 4.25 25.12 35.64
CA THR A 676 3.16 26.11 35.54
C THR A 676 1.81 25.43 35.26
N ILE A 677 0.70 26.18 35.30
CA ILE A 677 -0.62 25.67 34.91
C ILE A 677 -0.70 25.26 33.43
N ALA A 678 0.16 25.82 32.57
CA ALA A 678 0.22 25.54 31.14
C ALA A 678 1.32 24.53 30.75
N ASP A 679 2.25 24.24 31.66
CA ASP A 679 3.37 23.29 31.51
C ASP A 679 3.30 22.35 32.71
N LYS A 680 2.60 21.23 32.53
CA LYS A 680 2.31 20.24 33.57
C LYS A 680 3.34 19.12 33.54
N SER A 681 3.40 18.34 34.61
CA SER A 681 4.31 17.20 34.70
C SER A 681 3.73 16.03 35.47
N VAL A 682 4.26 14.84 35.24
CA VAL A 682 4.05 13.68 36.11
C VAL A 682 4.99 13.81 37.31
N GLN A 683 4.44 13.89 38.51
CA GLN A 683 5.18 13.78 39.76
C GLN A 683 5.21 12.33 40.22
N LEU A 684 6.41 11.79 40.41
CA LEU A 684 6.64 10.53 41.11
C LEU A 684 7.04 10.83 42.54
N SER A 685 6.25 10.37 43.50
CA SER A 685 6.52 10.51 44.94
C SER A 685 6.82 9.16 45.58
N ASP A 686 7.90 9.12 46.35
CA ASP A 686 8.29 7.95 47.15
C ASP A 686 8.05 8.20 48.64
N ASN A 687 7.13 7.44 49.22
CA ASN A 687 6.74 7.55 50.63
C ASN A 687 7.47 6.53 51.53
N GLY A 688 8.51 5.87 51.00
CA GLY A 688 9.38 4.93 51.71
C GLY A 688 8.73 3.60 52.09
N LEU A 689 7.66 3.21 51.40
CA LEU A 689 6.95 1.93 51.58
C LEU A 689 7.14 0.97 50.40
N GLY A 690 7.79 1.42 49.31
CA GLY A 690 8.10 0.62 48.11
C GLY A 690 8.46 1.50 46.91
N ASN A 691 9.03 0.89 45.86
CA ASN A 691 9.36 1.59 44.61
C ASN A 691 8.07 1.94 43.83
N THR A 692 8.01 3.15 43.27
CA THR A 692 7.01 3.56 42.27
C THR A 692 7.60 3.44 40.88
N ASP A 693 6.93 2.73 39.99
CA ASP A 693 7.28 2.67 38.57
C ASP A 693 6.26 3.44 37.74
N ILE A 694 6.71 4.26 36.81
CA ILE A 694 5.93 4.63 35.62
C ILE A 694 6.58 4.01 34.39
N ILE A 695 5.77 3.39 33.54
CA ILE A 695 6.23 2.66 32.35
C ILE A 695 5.46 3.17 31.15
N ARG A 696 6.18 3.80 30.21
CA ARG A 696 5.66 4.12 28.88
C ARG A 696 5.96 2.94 27.96
N ASN A 697 4.93 2.23 27.53
CA ASN A 697 5.05 1.22 26.48
C ASN A 697 4.77 1.85 25.12
N PHE A 698 5.53 1.45 24.10
CA PHE A 698 5.40 1.84 22.70
C PHE A 698 5.69 0.63 21.80
N THR A 699 5.51 0.74 20.48
CA THR A 699 5.90 -0.33 19.55
C THR A 699 7.39 -0.63 19.69
N PRO A 700 7.83 -1.90 19.62
CA PRO A 700 9.25 -2.22 19.54
C PRO A 700 9.99 -1.40 18.47
N ILE A 701 10.93 -0.56 18.90
CA ILE A 701 11.82 0.23 18.05
C ILE A 701 13.08 -0.60 17.75
N PHE A 702 13.52 -0.54 16.49
CA PHE A 702 14.75 -1.17 15.99
C PHE A 702 15.66 -0.10 15.38
N GLY A 703 16.97 -0.37 15.32
CA GLY A 703 17.93 0.53 14.65
C GLY A 703 18.30 1.76 15.47
N GLU A 704 18.45 2.91 14.83
CA GLU A 704 18.76 4.18 15.48
C GLU A 704 17.50 4.97 15.79
N PHE A 705 17.43 5.55 16.98
CA PHE A 705 16.42 6.50 17.40
C PHE A 705 16.96 7.38 18.51
N SER A 706 16.29 8.48 18.78
CA SER A 706 16.62 9.35 19.89
C SER A 706 15.40 9.54 20.77
N ILE A 707 15.65 9.96 22.00
CA ILE A 707 14.59 10.19 22.96
C ILE A 707 14.95 11.33 23.89
N ASN A 708 14.06 12.32 23.93
CA ASN A 708 14.11 13.50 24.77
C ASN A 708 13.30 13.26 26.03
N THR A 709 13.84 13.72 27.16
CA THR A 709 13.13 13.79 28.43
C THR A 709 13.40 15.12 29.10
N LYS A 710 12.36 15.78 29.60
CA LYS A 710 12.49 17.00 30.40
C LYS A 710 12.13 16.68 31.84
N VAL A 711 13.13 16.75 32.73
CA VAL A 711 13.04 16.21 34.10
C VAL A 711 13.49 17.21 35.17
N MET A 712 13.00 17.05 36.40
CA MET A 712 13.40 17.84 37.57
C MET A 712 13.26 17.03 38.88
N THR A 713 14.07 17.35 39.88
CA THR A 713 13.99 16.77 41.24
C THR A 713 13.79 17.85 42.30
N SER A 714 12.86 17.69 43.25
CA SER A 714 12.47 18.74 44.22
C SER A 714 13.48 19.03 45.34
N ASP A 715 14.27 18.04 45.76
CA ASP A 715 15.10 18.12 46.98
C ASP A 715 16.53 17.58 46.76
N SER A 716 17.44 17.80 47.72
CA SER A 716 18.82 17.27 47.67
C SER A 716 18.79 15.73 47.69
N MET A 717 19.27 15.11 46.59
CA MET A 717 18.65 13.92 45.95
C MET A 717 18.99 12.51 46.48
N LYS A 718 18.02 11.61 46.26
CA LYS A 718 18.03 10.14 46.34
C LYS A 718 17.92 9.50 44.94
N THR A 719 17.67 8.19 44.81
CA THR A 719 17.86 7.43 43.55
C THR A 719 16.60 7.29 42.70
N VAL A 720 16.65 7.71 41.43
CA VAL A 720 15.63 7.40 40.41
C VAL A 720 16.29 6.74 39.21
N PHE A 721 15.82 5.55 38.81
CA PHE A 721 16.29 4.88 37.60
C PHE A 721 15.53 5.34 36.38
N TYR A 722 16.23 5.44 35.25
CA TYR A 722 15.69 5.67 33.91
C TYR A 722 16.24 4.55 33.01
N ASN A 723 15.39 3.59 32.64
CA ASN A 723 15.78 2.44 31.83
C ASN A 723 14.93 2.31 30.58
N MET A 724 15.56 1.85 29.51
CA MET A 724 14.87 1.34 28.32
C MET A 724 14.90 -0.19 28.31
N ARG A 725 13.79 -0.82 27.90
CA ARG A 725 13.65 -2.28 27.98
C ARG A 725 12.99 -2.90 26.75
N ASP A 726 13.35 -4.16 26.48
CA ASP A 726 12.73 -5.03 25.48
C ASP A 726 11.39 -5.62 25.97
N ASP A 727 10.76 -6.45 25.13
CA ASP A 727 9.51 -7.16 25.43
C ASP A 727 9.58 -8.12 26.62
N CYS A 728 10.78 -8.61 26.94
CA CYS A 728 11.05 -9.51 28.06
C CYS A 728 11.35 -8.74 29.37
N GLY A 729 11.47 -7.41 29.31
CA GLY A 729 11.86 -6.56 30.42
C GLY A 729 13.38 -6.48 30.68
N THR A 730 14.20 -6.95 29.74
CA THR A 730 15.67 -6.83 29.74
C THR A 730 16.08 -5.37 29.57
N GLN A 731 17.07 -4.91 30.34
CA GLN A 731 17.51 -3.50 30.34
C GLN A 731 18.61 -3.24 29.29
N GLY A 732 18.37 -2.30 28.39
CA GLY A 732 19.37 -1.74 27.46
C GLY A 732 20.01 -0.46 28.04
N PRO A 733 19.86 0.72 27.39
CA PRO A 733 20.25 2.01 27.96
C PRO A 733 19.71 2.20 29.37
N THR A 734 20.61 2.56 30.29
CA THR A 734 20.30 2.60 31.73
C THR A 734 21.00 3.78 32.38
N LEU A 735 20.22 4.75 32.81
CA LEU A 735 20.65 5.91 33.58
C LEU A 735 20.06 5.86 34.99
N LYS A 736 20.66 6.63 35.91
CA LYS A 736 20.05 6.96 37.18
C LYS A 736 20.42 8.37 37.62
N TYR A 737 19.51 9.00 38.34
CA TYR A 737 19.76 10.18 39.13
C TYR A 737 20.12 9.70 40.54
N GLU A 738 21.31 10.01 41.04
CA GLU A 738 21.74 9.59 42.38
C GLU A 738 22.70 10.62 42.98
N PHE A 739 22.43 11.06 44.23
CA PHE A 739 23.25 12.02 44.98
C PHE A 739 23.64 13.28 44.20
N ASN A 740 22.65 13.93 43.57
CA ASN A 740 22.82 15.14 42.75
C ASN A 740 23.74 14.94 41.53
N CYS A 741 23.83 13.71 41.02
CA CYS A 741 24.60 13.36 39.83
C CYS A 741 23.75 12.50 38.90
N LEU A 742 23.76 12.81 37.61
CA LEU A 742 23.27 11.90 36.58
C LEU A 742 24.37 10.88 36.29
N LYS A 743 24.02 9.61 36.25
CA LYS A 743 24.95 8.51 35.99
C LYS A 743 24.39 7.58 34.93
N TYR A 744 25.26 6.92 34.18
CA TYR A 744 24.90 5.84 33.27
C TYR A 744 25.54 4.53 33.71
N ARG A 745 24.94 3.41 33.32
CA ARG A 745 25.45 2.07 33.60
C ARG A 745 26.11 1.49 32.36
N ASP A 746 27.33 0.99 32.52
CA ASP A 746 28.05 0.30 31.45
C ASP A 746 27.70 -1.20 31.38
N SER A 747 28.22 -1.88 30.35
CA SER A 747 28.03 -3.32 30.08
C SER A 747 28.60 -4.23 31.18
N ASN A 748 29.56 -3.74 31.98
CA ASN A 748 30.10 -4.45 33.14
C ASN A 748 29.22 -4.24 34.40
N GLY A 749 28.19 -3.40 34.30
CA GLY A 749 27.27 -3.07 35.38
C GLY A 749 27.75 -1.98 36.32
N ASN A 750 28.86 -1.28 36.01
CA ASN A 750 29.36 -0.17 36.82
C ASN A 750 28.60 1.13 36.53
N TRP A 751 28.53 2.00 37.52
CA TRP A 751 27.91 3.33 37.40
C TRP A 751 28.98 4.40 37.18
N ASN A 752 28.84 5.14 36.09
CA ASN A 752 29.76 6.19 35.68
C ASN A 752 29.06 7.55 35.72
N ASP A 753 29.73 8.57 36.26
CA ASP A 753 29.18 9.92 36.41
C ASP A 753 29.10 10.64 35.05
N ILE A 754 27.97 11.27 34.76
CA ILE A 754 27.73 12.08 33.56
C ILE A 754 27.95 13.57 33.88
N CYS A 755 27.14 14.10 34.80
CA CYS A 755 27.23 15.49 35.25
C CYS A 755 26.50 15.71 36.57
N SER A 756 26.84 16.81 37.27
CA SER A 756 26.10 17.24 38.45
C SER A 756 24.73 17.85 38.06
N ILE A 757 23.72 17.58 38.88
CA ILE A 757 22.34 18.09 38.73
C ILE A 757 21.96 18.86 40.00
N VAL A 758 21.33 20.02 39.82
CA VAL A 758 20.87 20.91 40.89
C VAL A 758 19.38 20.68 41.14
N SER A 759 18.98 20.54 42.41
CA SER A 759 17.57 20.43 42.79
C SER A 759 16.76 21.65 42.34
N ASN A 760 15.48 21.45 42.02
CA ASN A 760 14.56 22.47 41.49
C ASN A 760 15.03 23.12 40.18
N THR A 761 15.88 22.44 39.41
CA THR A 761 16.30 22.85 38.07
C THR A 761 15.84 21.81 37.06
N TRP A 762 15.23 22.26 35.96
CA TRP A 762 14.82 21.40 34.84
C TRP A 762 16.01 21.10 33.94
N TYR A 763 16.11 19.84 33.50
CA TYR A 763 17.13 19.37 32.58
C TYR A 763 16.47 18.63 31.41
N ASN A 764 16.95 18.93 30.21
CA ASN A 764 16.64 18.15 29.01
C ASN A 764 17.70 17.07 28.87
N ILE A 765 17.30 15.81 28.98
CA ILE A 765 18.17 14.64 28.76
C ILE A 765 17.77 14.02 27.43
N HIS A 766 18.68 14.11 26.46
CA HIS A 766 18.53 13.55 25.12
C HIS A 766 19.46 12.36 24.98
N LEU A 767 18.93 11.20 24.60
CA LEU A 767 19.72 10.03 24.28
C LEU A 767 19.63 9.76 22.79
N ASP A 768 20.77 9.66 22.09
CA ASP A 768 20.84 9.09 20.74
C ASP A 768 21.19 7.61 20.88
N VAL A 769 20.23 6.73 20.59
CA VAL A 769 20.32 5.29 20.83
C VAL A 769 20.54 4.55 19.52
N ASN A 770 21.59 3.73 19.45
CA ASN A 770 21.87 2.83 18.35
C ASN A 770 21.75 1.37 18.85
N ILE A 771 20.60 0.75 18.55
CA ILE A 771 20.29 -0.63 18.95
C ILE A 771 21.18 -1.63 18.19
N SER A 772 21.46 -1.36 16.91
CA SER A 772 22.28 -2.25 16.07
C SER A 772 23.70 -2.43 16.62
N ASN A 773 24.26 -1.39 17.24
CA ASN A 773 25.57 -1.41 17.86
C ASN A 773 25.50 -1.57 19.39
N ASN A 774 24.31 -1.60 19.99
CA ASN A 774 24.11 -1.60 21.45
C ASN A 774 24.86 -0.46 22.16
N THR A 775 24.79 0.75 21.59
CA THR A 775 25.44 1.95 22.11
C THR A 775 24.49 3.15 22.14
N TYR A 776 24.75 4.14 22.99
CA TYR A 776 24.01 5.40 23.02
C TYR A 776 24.89 6.59 23.41
N ASP A 777 24.57 7.76 22.86
CA ASP A 777 25.12 9.05 23.31
C ASP A 777 24.16 9.66 24.35
N VAL A 778 24.72 10.47 25.25
CA VAL A 778 23.97 11.18 26.29
C VAL A 778 24.27 12.67 26.17
N LEU A 779 23.25 13.46 25.84
CA LEU A 779 23.31 14.91 25.82
C LEU A 779 22.46 15.45 26.98
N VAL A 780 22.96 16.48 27.64
CA VAL A 780 22.27 17.19 28.73
C VAL A 780 22.18 18.66 28.36
N ASN A 781 20.97 19.20 28.26
CA ASN A 781 20.68 20.54 27.76
C ASN A 781 21.35 20.82 26.39
N ASN A 782 21.24 19.84 25.48
CA ASN A 782 21.84 19.85 24.14
C ASN A 782 23.38 19.85 24.11
N GLU A 783 24.05 19.65 25.24
CA GLU A 783 25.50 19.43 25.30
C GLU A 783 25.83 17.95 25.41
N LEU A 784 26.60 17.41 24.47
CA LEU A 784 27.11 16.04 24.52
C LEU A 784 27.99 15.82 25.76
N LYS A 785 27.56 14.92 26.65
CA LYS A 785 28.29 14.57 27.89
C LYS A 785 28.94 13.20 27.80
N VAL A 786 28.28 12.23 27.15
CA VAL A 786 28.80 10.88 26.94
C VAL A 786 28.60 10.50 25.49
N GLN A 787 29.62 9.89 24.89
CA GLN A 787 29.57 9.39 23.53
C GLN A 787 29.81 7.88 23.54
N LYS A 788 28.96 7.13 22.83
CA LYS A 788 29.00 5.68 22.63
C LYS A 788 29.07 4.88 23.93
N ALA A 789 28.23 5.24 24.90
CA ALA A 789 28.02 4.40 26.08
C ALA A 789 27.44 3.04 25.65
N GLU A 790 28.00 1.93 26.13
CA GLU A 790 27.45 0.59 25.86
C GLU A 790 26.15 0.34 26.65
N PHE A 791 25.25 -0.45 26.07
CA PHE A 791 24.06 -0.92 26.78
C PHE A 791 24.44 -1.78 27.99
N TYR A 792 23.60 -1.78 29.03
CA TYR A 792 23.82 -2.68 30.17
C TYR A 792 23.66 -4.16 29.77
N ASN A 793 22.66 -4.48 28.95
CA ASN A 793 22.55 -5.78 28.27
C ASN A 793 22.31 -5.53 26.77
N ASN A 794 22.86 -6.41 25.94
CA ASN A 794 22.57 -6.37 24.51
C ASN A 794 21.11 -6.76 24.26
N ILE A 795 20.41 -5.95 23.48
CA ILE A 795 19.02 -6.15 23.05
C ILE A 795 18.91 -5.82 21.57
N ASP A 796 17.97 -6.44 20.87
CA ASP A 796 17.74 -6.24 19.43
C ASP A 796 16.56 -5.29 19.13
N HIS A 797 15.83 -4.87 20.17
CA HIS A 797 14.75 -3.88 20.11
C HIS A 797 14.50 -3.24 21.49
N ILE A 798 13.80 -2.10 21.51
CA ILE A 798 13.32 -1.43 22.73
C ILE A 798 11.81 -1.19 22.62
N LYS A 799 11.04 -1.55 23.64
CA LYS A 799 9.57 -1.41 23.68
C LYS A 799 9.07 -0.45 24.77
N SER A 800 9.89 -0.18 25.77
CA SER A 800 9.43 0.62 26.89
C SER A 800 10.52 1.50 27.49
N VAL A 801 10.07 2.61 28.04
CA VAL A 801 10.83 3.50 28.92
C VAL A 801 10.21 3.41 30.30
N ARG A 802 11.06 3.20 31.30
CA ARG A 802 10.65 3.07 32.70
C ARG A 802 11.42 4.06 33.56
N PHE A 803 10.69 4.76 34.42
CA PHE A 803 11.23 5.51 35.55
C PHE A 803 10.85 4.83 36.86
N THR A 804 11.82 4.63 37.75
CA THR A 804 11.60 3.91 39.02
C THR A 804 12.21 4.68 40.19
N THR A 805 11.41 4.98 41.21
CA THR A 805 11.91 5.51 42.49
C THR A 805 12.58 4.38 43.30
N HIS A 806 13.71 4.65 43.95
CA HIS A 806 14.41 3.64 44.75
C HIS A 806 15.10 4.23 45.99
N GLY A 807 14.80 3.65 47.17
CA GLY A 807 15.54 3.93 48.40
C GLY A 807 14.70 3.72 49.69
N PRO A 808 15.33 3.59 50.86
CA PRO A 808 14.65 3.37 52.15
C PRO A 808 14.04 4.64 52.77
N ASP A 809 13.96 5.72 52.01
CA ASP A 809 13.88 7.07 52.53
C ASP A 809 12.66 7.83 51.99
N LYS A 810 12.02 8.61 52.87
CA LYS A 810 10.75 9.30 52.58
C LYS A 810 10.95 10.72 52.05
N ASP A 811 9.95 11.20 51.32
CA ASP A 811 9.68 12.61 51.00
C ASP A 811 10.59 13.23 49.92
N TYR A 812 10.64 12.64 48.72
CA TYR A 812 11.19 13.31 47.53
C TYR A 812 10.29 13.15 46.31
N SER A 813 10.40 14.09 45.36
CA SER A 813 9.63 14.08 44.12
C SER A 813 10.52 14.20 42.88
N PHE A 814 10.23 13.37 41.89
CA PHE A 814 10.78 13.46 40.54
C PHE A 814 9.67 13.88 39.58
N PHE A 815 9.97 14.83 38.70
CA PHE A 815 9.02 15.37 37.75
C PHE A 815 9.46 15.08 36.33
N LEU A 816 8.52 14.63 35.49
CA LEU A 816 8.67 14.44 34.05
C LEU A 816 7.64 15.32 33.34
N SER A 817 8.08 16.39 32.66
CA SER A 817 7.18 17.29 31.89
C SER A 817 7.11 16.93 30.41
N GLU A 818 8.11 16.20 29.90
CA GLU A 818 8.14 15.81 28.49
C GLU A 818 8.86 14.47 28.32
N LEU A 819 8.28 13.59 27.51
CA LEU A 819 8.94 12.39 26.98
C LEU A 819 8.60 12.30 25.49
N GLU A 820 9.62 12.41 24.64
CA GLU A 820 9.47 12.42 23.20
C GLU A 820 10.47 11.45 22.56
N THR A 821 10.03 10.58 21.66
CA THR A 821 10.93 9.83 20.79
C THR A 821 11.05 10.49 19.43
N ILE A 822 12.28 10.60 18.93
CA ILE A 822 12.60 11.07 17.58
C ILE A 822 13.35 9.94 16.88
N CYS A 823 12.72 9.24 15.94
CA CYS A 823 13.43 8.20 15.21
C CYS A 823 14.43 8.82 14.22
N ASN A 824 15.71 8.88 14.58
CA ASN A 824 16.81 9.27 13.69
C ASN A 824 17.17 8.10 12.77
N ASN A 825 16.71 8.07 11.51
CA ASN A 825 17.16 7.05 10.55
C ASN A 825 17.56 7.72 9.22
N ASP A 826 18.55 8.59 9.31
CA ASP A 826 19.16 9.26 8.16
C ASP A 826 20.47 8.59 7.70
N ASN A 827 21.07 7.69 8.49
CA ASN A 827 22.39 7.14 8.19
C ASN A 827 22.59 5.65 8.53
N VAL A 828 21.55 4.83 8.38
CA VAL A 828 21.73 3.37 8.44
C VAL A 828 21.14 2.77 7.18
N VAL A 829 21.99 2.43 6.21
CA VAL A 829 21.76 1.22 5.41
C VAL A 829 22.25 0.10 6.32
N PRO A 830 21.37 -0.65 7.00
CA PRO A 830 21.84 -1.79 7.78
C PRO A 830 22.20 -2.90 6.79
N PRO A 831 23.13 -3.79 7.15
CA PRO A 831 23.56 -4.88 6.30
C PRO A 831 22.32 -5.67 5.86
N ILE A 832 22.27 -6.00 4.58
CA ILE A 832 21.43 -7.08 4.06
C ILE A 832 21.59 -8.24 5.04
N ILE A 833 20.54 -8.58 5.81
CA ILE A 833 20.50 -9.87 6.49
C ILE A 833 20.29 -10.86 5.35
N PRO A 834 21.34 -11.59 4.93
CA PRO A 834 21.21 -12.47 3.80
C PRO A 834 20.29 -13.59 4.26
N ALA A 835 19.32 -13.93 3.42
CA ALA A 835 18.68 -15.20 3.61
C ALA A 835 19.77 -16.28 3.59
N VAL A 836 19.80 -17.15 4.61
CA VAL A 836 20.76 -18.25 4.63
C VAL A 836 20.32 -19.24 3.56
N TYR A 837 21.00 -19.24 2.42
CA TYR A 837 20.73 -20.18 1.33
C TYR A 837 21.53 -21.46 1.54
N LYS A 838 20.83 -22.59 1.48
CA LYS A 838 21.41 -23.94 1.51
C LYS A 838 21.48 -24.48 0.09
N ILE A 839 22.57 -25.14 -0.27
CA ILE A 839 22.61 -25.91 -1.51
C ILE A 839 22.16 -27.33 -1.21
N GLU A 840 21.07 -27.75 -1.83
CA GLU A 840 20.57 -29.13 -1.77
C GLU A 840 20.92 -29.89 -3.04
N HIS A 841 21.27 -31.15 -2.86
CA HIS A 841 21.57 -32.08 -3.92
C HIS A 841 20.36 -32.98 -4.26
N LYS A 842 20.00 -33.09 -5.55
CA LYS A 842 18.72 -33.72 -5.99
C LYS A 842 18.56 -35.18 -5.58
N SER A 843 19.57 -36.02 -5.77
CA SER A 843 19.41 -37.47 -5.57
C SER A 843 19.48 -37.90 -4.10
N THR A 844 20.07 -37.08 -3.22
CA THR A 844 20.33 -37.46 -1.83
C THR A 844 19.59 -36.60 -0.81
N GLY A 845 19.04 -35.45 -1.21
CA GLY A 845 18.45 -34.47 -0.28
C GLY A 845 19.46 -33.88 0.70
N LYS A 846 20.76 -34.17 0.52
CA LYS A 846 21.80 -33.66 1.41
C LYS A 846 21.94 -32.16 1.20
N ILE A 847 21.87 -31.48 2.33
CA ILE A 847 22.05 -30.06 2.47
C ILE A 847 23.50 -29.81 2.86
N LEU A 848 24.22 -29.04 2.05
CA LEU A 848 25.51 -28.50 2.46
C LEU A 848 25.25 -27.25 3.31
N GLN A 849 25.34 -27.39 4.63
CA GLN A 849 25.14 -26.32 5.62
C GLN A 849 26.32 -26.27 6.61
N SER A 850 26.64 -25.10 7.16
CA SER A 850 27.40 -24.99 8.42
C SER A 850 26.43 -24.84 9.60
N ASN A 851 26.71 -25.50 10.72
CA ASN A 851 26.06 -25.24 12.00
C ASN A 851 27.05 -24.49 12.88
N ASN A 852 26.68 -23.31 13.36
CA ASN A 852 27.54 -22.46 14.18
C ASN A 852 27.96 -23.19 15.49
N ASN A 853 29.27 -23.20 15.74
CA ASN A 853 29.98 -23.37 17.03
C ASN A 853 30.56 -24.74 17.46
N ASN A 854 30.82 -25.70 16.55
CA ASN A 854 31.97 -26.65 16.58
C ASN A 854 31.69 -27.90 15.73
N VAL A 855 32.48 -28.11 14.66
CA VAL A 855 32.75 -29.44 14.08
C VAL A 855 34.18 -29.44 13.57
N ASP A 856 34.97 -30.37 14.09
CA ASP A 856 36.35 -30.65 13.72
C ASP A 856 36.40 -31.39 12.37
N MET A 857 37.09 -30.82 11.37
CA MET A 857 37.42 -31.51 10.11
C MET A 857 38.93 -31.61 9.97
N THR A 858 39.59 -32.26 10.93
CA THR A 858 40.97 -32.70 10.79
C THR A 858 41.00 -34.16 10.32
N ASP A 859 41.01 -34.39 9.00
CA ASP A 859 42.03 -35.26 8.40
C ASP A 859 41.95 -35.28 6.85
N PRO A 860 43.08 -35.05 6.14
CA PRO A 860 43.16 -35.18 4.69
C PRO A 860 43.44 -36.62 4.27
N ILE A 861 42.67 -37.17 3.32
CA ILE A 861 42.94 -38.52 2.75
C ILE A 861 42.95 -38.48 1.21
N THR A 862 44.06 -38.98 0.63
CA THR A 862 44.36 -39.30 -0.80
C THR A 862 43.59 -40.56 -1.24
N ASP A 863 43.30 -40.94 -2.50
CA ASP A 863 43.86 -40.80 -3.84
C ASP A 863 42.76 -41.36 -4.79
N THR A 864 42.38 -40.83 -5.94
CA THR A 864 43.12 -40.84 -7.20
C THR A 864 42.31 -40.00 -8.22
N ASP A 865 43.02 -39.10 -8.90
CA ASP A 865 42.63 -38.34 -10.07
C ASP A 865 41.67 -37.12 -9.93
N GLN A 866 42.29 -36.08 -9.35
CA GLN A 866 42.30 -34.66 -9.80
C GLN A 866 41.03 -33.79 -9.61
N VAL A 867 40.80 -33.34 -8.37
CA VAL A 867 40.92 -31.96 -7.84
C VAL A 867 40.28 -31.98 -6.43
N LYS A 868 41.04 -31.62 -5.39
CA LYS A 868 40.59 -31.66 -3.99
C LYS A 868 40.07 -30.30 -3.54
N TRP A 869 38.91 -30.28 -2.87
CA TRP A 869 38.35 -29.05 -2.31
C TRP A 869 38.15 -29.16 -0.79
N GLU A 870 38.70 -28.24 0.01
CA GLU A 870 38.36 -28.10 1.44
C GLU A 870 37.62 -26.78 1.71
N LYS A 871 36.96 -26.72 2.86
CA LYS A 871 36.13 -25.60 3.29
C LYS A 871 36.95 -24.68 4.20
N LEU A 872 36.95 -23.37 3.93
CA LEU A 872 37.44 -22.35 4.86
C LEU A 872 36.45 -21.17 4.95
N GLU A 873 35.90 -21.01 6.15
CA GLU A 873 35.20 -19.86 6.77
C GLU A 873 33.96 -19.21 6.10
N TYR A 874 33.09 -18.70 6.96
CA TYR A 874 31.78 -18.11 6.66
C TYR A 874 31.70 -16.70 7.27
N ASP A 875 31.27 -15.73 6.49
CA ASP A 875 30.33 -14.72 6.97
C ASP A 875 29.08 -14.76 6.08
N ALA A 876 28.00 -14.16 6.55
CA ALA A 876 26.59 -14.51 6.29
C ALA A 876 26.10 -14.64 4.83
N THR A 877 26.95 -14.44 3.82
CA THR A 877 26.64 -14.35 2.38
C THR A 877 27.50 -15.22 1.45
N ARG A 878 28.49 -15.99 1.94
CA ARG A 878 29.52 -16.62 1.07
C ARG A 878 29.48 -18.15 1.03
N PHE A 879 29.79 -18.74 -0.13
CA PHE A 879 30.23 -20.13 -0.28
C PHE A 879 31.57 -20.19 -1.04
N HIS A 880 32.64 -20.60 -0.36
CA HIS A 880 33.98 -20.76 -0.94
C HIS A 880 34.34 -22.25 -1.07
N LEU A 881 34.87 -22.64 -2.23
CA LEU A 881 35.53 -23.93 -2.40
C LEU A 881 37.04 -23.65 -2.51
N ASN A 882 37.88 -24.24 -1.64
CA ASN A 882 39.34 -24.08 -1.72
C ASN A 882 39.99 -25.22 -2.52
N ASN A 883 40.68 -24.95 -3.62
CA ASN A 883 41.40 -25.99 -4.37
C ASN A 883 42.76 -26.25 -3.70
N ILE A 884 42.95 -27.44 -3.14
CA ILE A 884 44.19 -27.80 -2.40
C ILE A 884 45.23 -28.46 -3.33
N GLY A 885 45.00 -28.47 -4.64
CA GLY A 885 45.93 -29.07 -5.60
C GLY A 885 47.05 -28.11 -5.98
N ASN A 886 48.26 -28.34 -5.46
CA ASN A 886 49.62 -27.92 -5.88
C ASN A 886 49.90 -26.54 -6.49
N ASP A 887 48.93 -25.64 -6.64
CA ASP A 887 49.11 -24.30 -7.19
C ASP A 887 48.46 -23.30 -6.23
N SER A 888 49.29 -22.51 -5.55
CA SER A 888 48.95 -21.69 -4.38
C SER A 888 48.13 -20.43 -4.73
N THR A 889 47.12 -20.56 -5.59
CA THR A 889 46.24 -19.46 -6.00
C THR A 889 44.81 -19.71 -5.55
N ILE A 890 44.28 -18.80 -4.72
CA ILE A 890 42.89 -18.80 -4.28
C ILE A 890 42.00 -18.60 -5.53
N LYS A 891 41.22 -19.60 -5.92
CA LYS A 891 40.20 -19.45 -6.98
C LYS A 891 38.81 -19.35 -6.34
N ARG A 892 38.16 -18.21 -6.54
CA ARG A 892 36.78 -17.92 -6.14
C ARG A 892 35.82 -18.26 -7.29
N LEU A 893 34.54 -18.47 -7.02
CA LEU A 893 33.51 -18.56 -8.07
C LEU A 893 33.41 -17.24 -8.88
N HIS A 894 33.80 -16.11 -8.28
CA HIS A 894 33.85 -14.77 -8.88
C HIS A 894 35.06 -13.97 -8.34
N SER A 895 35.74 -13.15 -9.18
CA SER A 895 36.95 -12.42 -8.77
C SER A 895 36.82 -10.91 -8.49
N SER A 896 35.63 -10.30 -8.67
CA SER A 896 35.44 -8.85 -8.41
C SER A 896 35.15 -8.53 -6.93
N SER A 897 35.71 -7.44 -6.42
CA SER A 897 35.42 -6.85 -5.09
C SER A 897 34.18 -5.96 -5.07
N ASP A 898 33.61 -5.61 -6.23
CA ASP A 898 32.70 -4.46 -6.39
C ASP A 898 31.27 -4.84 -6.86
N ILE A 899 30.80 -6.07 -6.60
CA ILE A 899 29.42 -6.47 -6.90
C ILE A 899 28.68 -6.73 -5.58
N ASP A 900 27.62 -5.98 -5.33
CA ASP A 900 26.65 -6.16 -4.23
C ASP A 900 25.89 -7.51 -4.30
N TRP A 901 26.56 -8.57 -3.85
CA TRP A 901 26.17 -9.69 -2.97
C TRP A 901 24.76 -10.34 -2.96
N ASP A 902 23.93 -10.26 -4.01
CA ASP A 902 22.74 -11.14 -4.15
C ASP A 902 22.85 -12.08 -5.37
N VAL A 903 23.07 -13.38 -5.14
CA VAL A 903 23.15 -14.41 -6.20
C VAL A 903 22.05 -15.45 -6.02
N ASN A 904 21.10 -15.50 -6.96
CA ASN A 904 20.00 -16.47 -7.00
C ASN A 904 20.25 -17.53 -8.09
N LEU A 905 20.31 -18.83 -7.73
CA LEU A 905 20.54 -19.95 -8.67
C LEU A 905 19.37 -20.24 -9.63
N VAL A 906 18.26 -19.51 -9.49
CA VAL A 906 17.03 -19.70 -10.26
C VAL A 906 16.96 -18.77 -11.49
N GLU A 907 17.89 -17.81 -11.62
CA GLU A 907 18.02 -16.95 -12.80
C GLU A 907 19.45 -17.02 -13.40
N ASP A 908 19.57 -16.78 -14.71
CA ASP A 908 20.85 -16.63 -15.42
C ASP A 908 21.55 -15.30 -15.03
N ILE A 909 21.98 -15.16 -13.77
CA ILE A 909 22.69 -13.97 -13.25
C ILE A 909 24.20 -14.25 -13.20
N TRP A 910 24.77 -14.66 -14.33
CA TRP A 910 26.21 -14.87 -14.47
C TRP A 910 26.68 -14.12 -15.72
N SER A 911 26.65 -12.78 -15.69
CA SER A 911 27.16 -11.94 -16.77
C SER A 911 28.22 -10.97 -16.27
N GLY A 912 29.40 -11.01 -16.90
CA GLY A 912 30.57 -10.20 -16.55
C GLY A 912 31.87 -10.87 -16.99
N ALA A 913 32.92 -10.09 -17.26
CA ALA A 913 34.20 -10.60 -17.77
C ALA A 913 34.99 -11.49 -16.77
N ASN A 914 34.61 -11.48 -15.49
CA ASN A 914 35.32 -12.11 -14.37
C ASN A 914 34.66 -13.39 -13.83
N VAL A 915 33.69 -13.90 -14.58
CA VAL A 915 32.87 -15.04 -14.20
C VAL A 915 33.57 -16.35 -14.62
N GLN A 916 33.80 -17.28 -13.68
CA GLN A 916 34.50 -18.55 -13.96
C GLN A 916 33.58 -19.78 -14.12
N TRP A 917 32.31 -19.67 -13.75
CA TRP A 917 31.34 -20.78 -13.80
C TRP A 917 30.05 -20.33 -14.48
N LYS A 918 29.18 -21.24 -14.87
CA LYS A 918 27.86 -20.91 -15.40
C LYS A 918 26.83 -21.93 -14.92
N LEU A 919 25.61 -21.45 -14.83
CA LEU A 919 24.44 -22.28 -14.54
C LEU A 919 23.82 -22.78 -15.82
N ILE A 920 23.30 -24.00 -15.74
CA ILE A 920 22.56 -24.63 -16.83
C ILE A 920 21.32 -25.25 -16.22
N ASP A 921 20.15 -24.72 -16.58
CA ASP A 921 18.86 -25.25 -16.15
C ASP A 921 18.74 -26.76 -16.43
N ALA A 922 18.27 -27.51 -15.44
CA ALA A 922 18.04 -28.94 -15.52
C ALA A 922 16.56 -29.33 -15.32
N GLY A 923 15.65 -28.35 -15.25
CA GLY A 923 14.21 -28.51 -15.07
C GLY A 923 13.79 -28.75 -13.62
N GLU A 924 12.49 -28.52 -13.33
CA GLU A 924 11.86 -28.79 -12.02
C GLU A 924 12.49 -28.03 -10.83
N GLY A 925 13.05 -26.85 -11.08
CA GLY A 925 13.70 -26.02 -10.05
C GLY A 925 15.12 -26.48 -9.69
N TRP A 926 15.79 -27.22 -10.58
CA TRP A 926 17.17 -27.70 -10.40
C TRP A 926 18.09 -27.15 -11.49
N SER A 927 19.34 -26.85 -11.11
CA SER A 927 20.38 -26.33 -12.01
C SER A 927 21.65 -27.18 -11.95
N ARG A 928 22.43 -27.18 -13.03
CA ARG A 928 23.79 -27.75 -13.08
C ARG A 928 24.82 -26.63 -13.09
N ILE A 929 25.97 -26.86 -12.45
CA ILE A 929 27.05 -25.87 -12.35
C ILE A 929 28.24 -26.34 -13.19
N GLN A 930 28.61 -25.58 -14.22
CA GLN A 930 29.71 -25.88 -15.13
C GLN A 930 30.84 -24.85 -15.01
N HIS A 931 32.09 -25.28 -14.93
CA HIS A 931 33.24 -24.38 -15.02
C HIS A 931 33.41 -23.91 -16.46
N ILE A 932 33.46 -22.60 -16.70
CA ILE A 932 33.48 -22.02 -18.05
C ILE A 932 34.76 -22.41 -18.79
N SER A 933 35.93 -22.31 -18.13
CA SER A 933 37.22 -22.51 -18.81
C SER A 933 37.59 -23.98 -19.03
N SER A 934 37.23 -24.89 -18.10
CA SER A 934 37.51 -26.32 -18.29
C SER A 934 36.34 -27.11 -18.88
N GLY A 935 35.13 -26.55 -18.91
CA GLY A 935 33.91 -27.25 -19.33
C GLY A 935 33.46 -28.37 -18.39
N MET A 936 34.11 -28.54 -17.23
CA MET A 936 33.82 -29.61 -16.28
C MET A 936 32.64 -29.27 -15.36
N TRP A 937 31.94 -30.29 -14.87
CA TRP A 937 30.73 -30.15 -14.07
C TRP A 937 30.98 -30.45 -12.60
N LEU A 938 30.30 -29.71 -11.71
CA LEU A 938 30.28 -30.01 -10.28
C LEU A 938 29.40 -31.23 -10.00
N HIS A 939 30.00 -32.28 -9.45
CA HIS A 939 29.38 -33.59 -9.24
C HIS A 939 29.56 -34.06 -7.79
N TYR A 940 28.47 -34.50 -7.17
CA TYR A 940 28.49 -35.14 -5.87
C TYR A 940 28.77 -36.64 -6.04
N ASN A 941 29.84 -37.14 -5.41
CA ASN A 941 30.29 -38.52 -5.61
C ASN A 941 29.63 -39.55 -4.66
N GLY A 942 28.71 -39.12 -3.79
CA GLY A 942 28.01 -39.99 -2.83
C GLY A 942 28.55 -39.95 -1.40
N THR A 943 29.75 -39.40 -1.16
CA THR A 943 30.31 -39.13 0.18
C THR A 943 30.26 -37.62 0.48
N ASP A 944 30.73 -37.13 1.64
CA ASP A 944 30.70 -35.70 2.00
C ASP A 944 31.63 -34.79 1.14
N SER A 945 31.92 -35.18 -0.10
CA SER A 945 32.84 -34.51 -1.03
C SER A 945 32.22 -34.25 -2.40
N VAL A 946 32.69 -33.19 -3.07
CA VAL A 946 32.31 -32.79 -4.43
C VAL A 946 33.53 -32.79 -5.34
N ASN A 947 33.36 -33.31 -6.55
CA ASN A 947 34.42 -33.45 -7.56
C ASN A 947 34.03 -32.74 -8.86
N LEU A 948 35.02 -32.35 -9.66
CA LEU A 948 34.79 -31.94 -11.04
C LEU A 948 34.90 -33.15 -11.96
N VAL A 949 33.89 -33.34 -12.82
CA VAL A 949 33.86 -34.45 -13.76
C VAL A 949 33.80 -33.94 -15.20
N ASN A 950 34.51 -34.65 -16.08
CA ASN A 950 34.65 -34.31 -17.49
C ASN A 950 33.53 -34.91 -18.37
N SER A 951 32.54 -35.56 -17.77
CA SER A 951 31.45 -36.23 -18.49
C SER A 951 30.14 -35.44 -18.41
N ASN A 952 29.37 -35.46 -19.49
CA ASN A 952 27.97 -35.01 -19.58
C ASN A 952 27.05 -35.92 -18.72
N ASN A 953 27.39 -36.13 -17.45
CA ASN A 953 26.61 -36.99 -16.58
C ASN A 953 25.30 -36.24 -16.24
N THR A 954 24.28 -36.49 -17.04
CA THR A 954 22.94 -35.88 -16.93
C THR A 954 22.13 -36.41 -15.74
N GLY A 955 22.68 -37.37 -14.99
CA GLY A 955 22.07 -37.93 -13.80
C GLY A 955 21.87 -36.90 -12.70
N ASP A 956 21.06 -37.25 -11.70
CA ASP A 956 20.69 -36.35 -10.61
C ASP A 956 21.88 -35.94 -9.73
N ASN A 957 23.03 -36.61 -9.85
CA ASN A 957 24.25 -36.32 -9.10
C ASN A 957 24.98 -35.01 -9.50
N THR A 958 24.48 -34.33 -10.53
CA THR A 958 24.99 -33.01 -10.99
C THR A 958 23.96 -31.89 -10.83
N LYS A 959 22.78 -32.19 -10.24
CA LYS A 959 21.66 -31.26 -10.09
C LYS A 959 21.61 -30.70 -8.68
N TRP A 960 21.56 -29.37 -8.60
CA TRP A 960 21.65 -28.58 -7.38
C TRP A 960 20.55 -27.53 -7.35
N ARG A 961 20.09 -27.14 -6.16
CA ARG A 961 19.19 -25.98 -5.99
C ARG A 961 19.53 -25.22 -4.71
N PHE A 962 19.22 -23.92 -4.67
CA PHE A 962 19.19 -23.20 -3.40
C PHE A 962 17.86 -23.41 -2.69
N ILE A 963 17.91 -23.70 -1.40
CA ILE A 963 16.77 -23.61 -0.50
C ILE A 963 17.00 -22.40 0.40
N ARG A 964 16.04 -21.47 0.45
CA ARG A 964 16.04 -20.35 1.40
C ARG A 964 15.66 -20.88 2.79
N GLN A 965 16.41 -20.54 3.83
CA GLN A 965 16.01 -20.78 5.22
C GLN A 965 15.17 -19.62 5.77
#